data_AF-A0A9D9WUY1-F1
#
_entry.id   AF-A0A9D9WUY1-F1
#
_cell.length_a   1.000
_cell.length_b   1.000
_cell.length_c   1.000
_cell.angle_alpha   90.00
_cell.angle_beta   90.00
_cell.angle_gamma   90.00
#
_symmetry.space_group_name_H-M   'P 1'
#
loop_
_entity.id
_entity.type
_entity.pdbx_description
1 polymer ?
#
loop_
_entity_poly.entity_id
_entity_poly.type
_entity_poly.pdbx_seq_one_letter_code
_entity_poly.pdbx_strand_id
1 'polypeptide(L)'
;MAVVNLTTFTEENVADWFATRDINKARPYVDLVQNLTIEGSQMRALVPGSSAEPYVAQAYLSQAQSGEMTVISRCTCSVGKHCKHVAAMLLKAIEERNPKEPASGSALSWLEDLRRVSVAVAKKKARPASARQQLFYILKWTTDKRQFGIEIRKGKYPENAEEWWKVDRALVTPPQFVNEEDLGILRLIWADRSHETGLRAFGLGPKHGAEILQRMAASHRLYPEDDLGLPLNAGPVRPASIGWQVDGMGFQRPHLKPEPSAEMIVAVDPPWYIDLAEGEAGPLEVTGNPDVINRLFTLPPLSANEAALVAEALSELAPDLPLPGSDAGARLRLVDAPLIPILQLETLHTHGHRAWRSYPQNFGGGPFDVAKVVFRYGDADVRPEEKSEFITLPEGETIRLKRRDEDEAHSLTALEGCGLQKIPGHTLHTFGSPPEGIYGLAEEASWVPFMQDGTLRLKEAGWQIEFPEDFRHHVIEVDGWEADLFEADNGWFNLDMGVMVEGERLPLAPLLANLFRTDPRWLEAVELERIPDDEGIDLYTARGKRLRVPAGRLKPLAATLIDLFDGFTGGNTLRLSRFDAPRLAELSDISRWQFRGQSDIMALAERLLKAQGIGDVEPPAGFKLELRPYQKEGLAWLQFLREHELSGILADDMGLGKTAQTLAHLLMEKEAGRLDKPALIILPTSLIFNWKNEAARFAPDLKVLSLHGPERKILFPQIMQHDVVLTTYPLLWRDADELMQHSYHLLILDEAQTVKNAQSQSAEAVRKVDARHRLCLTGTPLENHLGELWSQFDFLLPGFLGTSKQFTRHWRTPIEKQGDLRRRSLLARRIRPFILRRKKEDVAQELPPKTIIIRSVELEGSQRDLYETVRAAMDAKVRDEIASRGFARSQIVILDALLKLRQVCCDPRLVKATAARKVPERAKLDLLMAMLPELVDEGRKVLVFSQFTSMLALIEHELDKMGIAYVTLTGDTVDREVPIRRFQDGEVPIFLISLKAGGVGL
;
A
#
# COMPACT_ATOMS: atom_id res chain seq x y z
N MET A 1 -39.64 -41.55 21.73
CA MET A 1 -38.50 -42.25 21.09
C MET A 1 -37.26 -41.82 21.84
N ALA A 2 -36.52 -42.77 22.41
CA ALA A 2 -35.30 -42.46 23.18
C ALA A 2 -34.29 -41.75 22.27
N VAL A 3 -33.68 -40.66 22.76
CA VAL A 3 -32.62 -39.95 22.06
C VAL A 3 -31.41 -40.87 22.01
N VAL A 4 -31.14 -41.45 20.84
CA VAL A 4 -29.92 -42.24 20.61
C VAL A 4 -28.75 -41.27 20.63
N ASN A 5 -27.95 -41.32 21.69
CA ASN A 5 -26.75 -40.50 21.82
C ASN A 5 -25.55 -41.33 21.36
N LEU A 6 -24.65 -40.73 20.58
CA LEU A 6 -23.54 -41.45 19.94
C LEU A 6 -22.59 -42.18 20.90
N THR A 7 -22.71 -42.03 22.22
CA THR A 7 -21.83 -42.57 23.28
C THR A 7 -21.96 -44.08 23.56
N THR A 8 -22.89 -44.81 22.93
CA THR A 8 -23.28 -46.17 23.34
C THR A 8 -22.87 -47.32 22.40
N PHE A 9 -22.25 -47.05 21.26
CA PHE A 9 -21.80 -48.12 20.33
C PHE A 9 -20.37 -48.60 20.66
N THR A 10 -20.12 -49.90 20.50
CA THR A 10 -18.83 -50.56 20.79
C THR A 10 -18.10 -50.97 19.50
N GLU A 11 -16.85 -51.44 19.61
CA GLU A 11 -16.13 -52.02 18.46
C GLU A 11 -16.89 -53.22 17.85
N GLU A 12 -17.67 -53.94 18.67
CA GLU A 12 -18.50 -55.07 18.24
C GLU A 12 -19.62 -54.61 17.29
N ASN A 13 -20.26 -53.48 17.60
CA ASN A 13 -21.24 -52.89 16.67
C ASN A 13 -20.60 -52.44 15.34
N VAL A 14 -19.37 -51.91 15.39
CA VAL A 14 -18.63 -51.56 14.15
C VAL A 14 -18.27 -52.83 13.37
N ALA A 15 -17.94 -53.93 14.05
CA ALA A 15 -17.70 -55.24 13.46
C ALA A 15 -18.94 -55.83 12.77
N ASP A 16 -20.13 -55.57 13.30
CA ASP A 16 -21.40 -56.00 12.70
C ASP A 16 -21.79 -55.14 11.48
N TRP A 17 -21.46 -53.85 11.48
CA TRP A 17 -21.85 -52.91 10.42
C TRP A 17 -20.90 -52.88 9.21
N PHE A 18 -19.67 -53.37 9.35
CA PHE A 18 -18.63 -53.31 8.32
C PHE A 18 -17.96 -54.68 8.13
N ALA A 19 -17.64 -55.04 6.88
CA ALA A 19 -16.89 -56.25 6.62
C ALA A 19 -15.50 -56.20 7.29
N THR A 20 -15.05 -57.34 7.83
CA THR A 20 -13.76 -57.48 8.55
C THR A 20 -12.56 -56.94 7.74
N ARG A 21 -12.62 -57.08 6.40
CA ARG A 21 -11.58 -56.56 5.49
C ARG A 21 -11.48 -55.03 5.53
N ASP A 22 -12.59 -54.31 5.66
CA ASP A 22 -12.61 -52.85 5.65
C ASP A 22 -12.21 -52.27 7.01
N ILE A 23 -12.54 -52.96 8.11
CA ILE A 23 -12.08 -52.63 9.46
C ILE A 23 -10.56 -52.79 9.58
N ASN A 24 -10.00 -53.89 9.05
CA ASN A 24 -8.54 -54.09 9.05
C ASN A 24 -7.80 -53.04 8.20
N LYS A 25 -8.41 -52.60 7.09
CA LYS A 25 -7.89 -51.48 6.29
C LYS A 25 -8.08 -50.12 6.94
N ALA A 26 -9.03 -49.99 7.86
CA ALA A 26 -9.33 -48.75 8.56
C ALA A 26 -8.39 -48.48 9.73
N ARG A 27 -7.92 -49.52 10.45
CA ARG A 27 -7.05 -49.38 11.64
C ARG A 27 -5.84 -48.45 11.45
N PRO A 28 -5.07 -48.49 10.35
CA PRO A 28 -3.94 -47.57 10.15
C PRO A 28 -4.35 -46.10 9.92
N TYR A 29 -5.62 -45.85 9.61
CA TYR A 29 -6.16 -44.52 9.34
C TYR A 29 -6.83 -43.89 10.57
N VAL A 30 -7.00 -44.65 11.66
CA VAL A 30 -7.65 -44.20 12.90
C VAL A 30 -6.91 -42.99 13.49
N ASP A 31 -5.59 -43.04 13.58
CA ASP A 31 -4.75 -41.92 14.05
C ASP A 31 -4.61 -40.77 13.05
N LEU A 32 -5.06 -40.98 11.80
CA LEU A 32 -5.07 -39.98 10.75
C LEU A 32 -6.43 -39.28 10.64
N VAL A 33 -7.45 -39.71 11.38
CA VAL A 33 -8.75 -39.02 11.43
C VAL A 33 -8.56 -37.65 12.07
N GLN A 34 -9.00 -36.62 11.38
CA GLN A 34 -8.89 -35.22 11.78
C GLN A 34 -10.26 -34.59 11.91
N ASN A 35 -10.39 -33.63 12.83
CA ASN A 35 -11.60 -32.82 13.02
C ASN A 35 -12.86 -33.69 13.22
N LEU A 36 -12.75 -34.71 14.08
CA LEU A 36 -13.88 -35.56 14.46
C LEU A 36 -14.88 -34.74 15.29
N THR A 37 -16.08 -34.55 14.75
CA THR A 37 -17.20 -33.86 15.43
C THR A 37 -18.35 -34.84 15.63
N ILE A 38 -18.87 -34.87 16.86
CA ILE A 38 -19.96 -35.76 17.28
C ILE A 38 -21.11 -34.89 17.81
N GLU A 39 -22.23 -34.85 17.08
CA GLU A 39 -23.41 -34.03 17.43
C GLU A 39 -24.66 -34.92 17.47
N GLY A 40 -25.11 -35.28 18.67
CA GLY A 40 -26.30 -36.13 18.89
C GLY A 40 -26.15 -37.52 18.29
N SER A 41 -26.88 -37.79 17.19
CA SER A 41 -26.83 -39.04 16.42
C SER A 41 -26.03 -38.91 15.11
N GLN A 42 -25.40 -37.76 14.85
CA GLN A 42 -24.55 -37.50 13.67
C GLN A 42 -23.06 -37.40 14.02
N MET A 43 -22.22 -37.97 13.17
CA MET A 43 -20.77 -37.93 13.29
C MET A 43 -20.14 -37.54 11.95
N ARG A 44 -19.12 -36.69 12.00
CA ARG A 44 -18.39 -36.24 10.82
C ARG A 44 -16.90 -36.12 11.12
N ALA A 45 -16.05 -36.48 10.17
CA ALA A 45 -14.61 -36.25 10.26
C ALA A 45 -13.96 -36.15 8.87
N LEU A 46 -12.72 -35.66 8.85
CA LEU A 46 -11.83 -35.68 7.69
C LEU A 46 -10.85 -36.84 7.82
N VAL A 47 -10.75 -37.67 6.78
CA VAL A 47 -9.88 -38.85 6.79
C VAL A 47 -8.97 -38.81 5.56
N PRO A 48 -7.65 -38.61 5.73
CA PRO A 48 -6.68 -38.66 4.65
C PRO A 48 -6.73 -40.01 3.91
N GLY A 49 -6.56 -39.99 2.60
CA GLY A 49 -6.58 -41.19 1.78
C GLY A 49 -5.78 -41.03 0.50
N SER A 50 -6.14 -41.77 -0.55
CA SER A 50 -5.41 -41.75 -1.83
C SER A 50 -5.56 -40.47 -2.66
N SER A 51 -6.42 -39.53 -2.24
CA SER A 51 -6.59 -38.22 -2.88
C SER A 51 -5.69 -37.18 -2.21
N ALA A 52 -5.30 -36.14 -2.97
CA ALA A 52 -4.54 -35.02 -2.44
C ALA A 52 -5.28 -34.26 -1.33
N GLU A 53 -6.62 -34.27 -1.35
CA GLU A 53 -7.47 -33.70 -0.30
C GLU A 53 -8.10 -34.81 0.58
N PRO A 54 -8.20 -34.60 1.92
CA PRO A 54 -8.82 -35.56 2.83
C PRO A 54 -10.29 -35.85 2.49
N TYR A 55 -10.72 -37.11 2.62
CA TYR A 55 -12.11 -37.47 2.37
C TYR A 55 -13.01 -37.09 3.55
N VAL A 56 -14.20 -36.58 3.26
CA VAL A 56 -15.20 -36.25 4.29
C VAL A 56 -16.01 -37.50 4.58
N ALA A 57 -15.88 -38.05 5.79
CA ALA A 57 -16.67 -39.17 6.29
C ALA A 57 -17.80 -38.66 7.18
N GLN A 58 -19.00 -39.23 7.02
CA GLN A 58 -20.20 -38.91 7.78
C GLN A 58 -20.96 -40.18 8.14
N ALA A 59 -21.49 -40.25 9.36
CA ALA A 59 -22.30 -41.35 9.85
C ALA A 59 -23.47 -40.85 10.69
N TYR A 60 -24.61 -41.53 10.57
CA TYR A 60 -25.81 -41.31 11.36
C TYR A 60 -26.24 -42.63 12.01
N LEU A 61 -26.46 -42.63 13.32
CA LEU A 61 -26.97 -43.80 14.03
C LEU A 61 -28.47 -43.69 14.29
N SER A 62 -29.19 -44.77 14.01
CA SER A 62 -30.60 -44.92 14.34
C SER A 62 -30.88 -46.27 15.01
N GLN A 63 -31.75 -46.30 16.02
CA GLN A 63 -32.16 -47.51 16.71
C GLN A 63 -33.57 -47.94 16.26
N ALA A 64 -33.72 -49.20 15.86
CA ALA A 64 -35.02 -49.78 15.50
C ALA A 64 -35.85 -50.07 16.77
N GLN A 65 -37.17 -50.26 16.63
CA GLN A 65 -38.06 -50.60 17.76
C GLN A 65 -37.68 -51.92 18.46
N SER A 66 -36.94 -52.81 17.77
CA SER A 66 -36.37 -54.06 18.31
C SER A 66 -35.14 -53.85 19.21
N GLY A 67 -34.63 -52.63 19.34
CA GLY A 67 -33.42 -52.30 20.11
C GLY A 67 -32.12 -52.39 19.32
N GLU A 68 -32.17 -52.87 18.07
CA GLU A 68 -31.00 -53.05 17.19
C GLU A 68 -30.51 -51.70 16.63
N MET A 69 -29.22 -51.40 16.76
CA MET A 69 -28.61 -50.16 16.27
C MET A 69 -28.11 -50.33 14.82
N THR A 70 -28.44 -49.34 13.99
CA THR A 70 -28.07 -49.31 12.57
C THR A 70 -27.29 -48.04 12.25
N VAL A 71 -26.34 -48.15 11.34
CA VAL A 71 -25.53 -47.02 10.86
C VAL A 71 -25.82 -46.71 9.40
N ILE A 72 -26.15 -45.46 9.12
CA ILE A 72 -26.22 -44.92 7.76
C ILE A 72 -24.98 -44.06 7.55
N SER A 73 -24.12 -44.45 6.61
CA SER A 73 -22.86 -43.75 6.36
C SER A 73 -22.73 -43.22 4.94
N ARG A 74 -21.93 -42.16 4.79
CA ARG A 74 -21.49 -41.61 3.51
C ARG A 74 -20.07 -41.08 3.62
N CYS A 75 -19.31 -41.21 2.54
CA CYS A 75 -17.95 -40.73 2.41
C CYS A 75 -17.74 -40.18 0.99
N THR A 76 -16.90 -39.17 0.83
CA THR A 76 -16.54 -38.60 -0.48
C THR A 76 -15.54 -39.45 -1.27
N CYS A 77 -15.12 -40.61 -0.74
CA CYS A 77 -14.25 -41.54 -1.47
C CYS A 77 -15.03 -42.36 -2.52
N SER A 78 -14.32 -42.98 -3.46
CA SER A 78 -14.91 -43.76 -4.57
C SER A 78 -15.83 -44.92 -4.14
N VAL A 79 -15.64 -45.46 -2.94
CA VAL A 79 -16.48 -46.53 -2.35
C VAL A 79 -17.80 -45.98 -1.78
N GLY A 80 -17.87 -44.70 -1.41
CA GLY A 80 -19.10 -43.98 -1.10
C GLY A 80 -19.75 -44.28 0.26
N LYS A 81 -20.04 -45.53 0.61
CA LYS A 81 -20.67 -45.93 1.90
C LYS A 81 -19.96 -47.14 2.48
N HIS A 82 -20.07 -47.33 3.80
CA HIS A 82 -19.46 -48.47 4.51
C HIS A 82 -17.97 -48.71 4.16
N CYS A 83 -17.23 -47.63 3.91
CA CYS A 83 -15.83 -47.71 3.50
C CYS A 83 -14.88 -47.65 4.68
N LYS A 84 -13.61 -48.01 4.46
CA LYS A 84 -12.55 -47.95 5.48
C LYS A 84 -12.40 -46.58 6.15
N HIS A 85 -12.71 -45.48 5.47
CA HIS A 85 -12.60 -44.13 6.05
C HIS A 85 -13.71 -43.87 7.08
N VAL A 86 -14.93 -44.35 6.83
CA VAL A 86 -16.02 -44.26 7.82
C VAL A 86 -15.73 -45.20 9.00
N ALA A 87 -15.23 -46.41 8.74
CA ALA A 87 -14.83 -47.33 9.79
C ALA A 87 -13.71 -46.74 10.67
N ALA A 88 -12.72 -46.05 10.07
CA ALA A 88 -11.64 -45.39 10.82
C ALA A 88 -12.18 -44.26 11.72
N MET A 89 -13.11 -43.46 11.20
CA MET A 89 -13.80 -42.42 11.97
C MET A 89 -14.56 -42.99 13.18
N LEU A 90 -15.31 -44.08 13.00
CA LEU A 90 -16.08 -44.70 14.08
C LEU A 90 -15.18 -45.37 15.14
N LEU A 91 -14.05 -45.97 14.73
CA LEU A 91 -13.07 -46.53 15.66
C LEU A 91 -12.33 -45.43 16.44
N LYS A 92 -11.99 -44.30 15.79
CA LYS A 92 -11.37 -43.16 16.49
C LYS A 92 -12.30 -42.58 17.55
N ALA A 93 -13.60 -42.50 17.24
CA ALA A 93 -14.62 -42.07 18.19
C ALA A 93 -14.79 -43.02 19.39
N ILE A 94 -14.44 -44.30 19.26
CA ILE A 94 -14.41 -45.26 20.38
C ILE A 94 -13.10 -45.10 21.19
N GLU A 95 -11.96 -44.93 20.51
CA GLU A 95 -10.66 -44.74 21.15
C GLU A 95 -10.62 -43.48 22.04
N GLU A 96 -11.17 -42.38 21.56
CA GLU A 96 -11.26 -41.12 22.33
C GLU A 96 -12.21 -41.20 23.53
N ARG A 97 -13.01 -42.27 23.66
CA ARG A 97 -13.92 -42.49 24.79
C ARG A 97 -13.38 -43.37 25.90
N ASN A 98 -12.38 -44.20 25.64
CA ASN A 98 -11.80 -45.13 26.63
C ASN A 98 -10.28 -45.19 26.49
N PRO A 99 -9.52 -44.24 27.07
CA PRO A 99 -8.07 -44.37 27.17
C PRO A 99 -7.72 -45.51 28.13
N LYS A 100 -7.09 -46.59 27.63
CA LYS A 100 -6.55 -47.69 28.44
C LYS A 100 -5.15 -47.35 28.96
N GLU A 101 -4.94 -47.40 30.28
CA GLU A 101 -3.61 -47.58 30.90
C GLU A 101 -3.16 -49.06 30.81
N PRO A 102 -1.84 -49.36 30.68
CA PRO A 102 -1.12 -49.95 31.84
C PRO A 102 0.42 -49.82 31.91
N ALA A 103 0.92 -49.80 33.15
CA ALA A 103 2.02 -50.55 33.82
C ALA A 103 3.44 -50.81 33.22
N SER A 104 4.40 -50.86 34.16
CA SER A 104 5.87 -50.78 34.11
C SER A 104 6.67 -52.04 33.71
N GLY A 105 7.81 -51.84 33.03
CA GLY A 105 8.81 -52.88 32.70
C GLY A 105 10.28 -52.42 32.82
N SER A 106 10.71 -51.92 33.99
CA SER A 106 12.05 -51.36 34.21
C SER A 106 13.17 -52.36 34.51
N ALA A 107 12.99 -53.67 34.28
CA ALA A 107 13.98 -54.68 34.68
C ALA A 107 14.73 -55.38 33.54
N LEU A 108 14.43 -55.08 32.26
CA LEU A 108 15.05 -55.78 31.12
C LEU A 108 15.90 -54.89 30.19
N SER A 109 15.77 -53.56 30.24
CA SER A 109 16.59 -52.65 29.40
C SER A 109 18.03 -52.49 29.90
N TRP A 110 18.29 -52.72 31.19
CA TRP A 110 19.63 -52.58 31.78
C TRP A 110 20.62 -53.66 31.31
N LEU A 111 20.16 -54.79 30.77
CA LEU A 111 21.00 -55.91 30.33
C LEU A 111 21.36 -55.88 28.83
N GLU A 112 20.76 -55.02 28.01
CA GLU A 112 21.08 -54.88 26.59
C GLU A 112 22.14 -53.78 26.31
N ASP A 113 22.25 -52.78 27.19
CA ASP A 113 23.20 -51.66 27.05
C ASP A 113 24.68 -52.08 27.23
N LEU A 114 24.94 -53.20 27.92
CA LEU A 114 26.29 -53.75 28.10
C LEU A 114 26.84 -54.52 26.88
N ARG A 115 26.05 -54.68 25.80
CA ARG A 115 26.49 -55.42 24.59
C ARG A 115 26.75 -54.56 23.36
N ARG A 116 26.52 -53.25 23.40
CA ARG A 116 26.71 -52.36 22.22
C ARG A 116 27.96 -51.47 22.25
N VAL A 117 28.82 -51.62 23.25
CA VAL A 117 30.14 -50.99 23.24
C VAL A 117 31.15 -51.91 22.55
N SER A 118 31.18 -51.89 21.21
CA SER A 118 32.36 -52.29 20.42
C SER A 118 32.22 -51.99 18.93
N VAL A 119 33.16 -51.17 18.43
CA VAL A 119 33.63 -51.02 17.03
C VAL A 119 32.73 -50.25 16.04
N ALA A 120 33.18 -49.05 15.64
CA ALA A 120 33.66 -48.75 14.28
C ALA A 120 34.02 -47.25 14.09
N VAL A 121 35.26 -47.00 13.66
CA VAL A 121 35.78 -45.73 13.14
C VAL A 121 35.45 -45.62 11.64
N ALA A 122 34.97 -44.47 11.15
CA ALA A 122 35.39 -43.89 9.85
C ALA A 122 34.76 -42.53 9.49
N LYS A 123 35.63 -41.52 9.35
CA LYS A 123 35.56 -40.26 8.57
C LYS A 123 34.30 -39.96 7.72
N LYS A 124 33.78 -38.74 7.88
CA LYS A 124 33.59 -37.81 6.73
C LYS A 124 33.55 -36.33 7.15
N LYS A 125 34.32 -35.53 6.41
CA LYS A 125 34.51 -34.06 6.51
C LYS A 125 33.19 -33.30 6.44
N ALA A 126 33.01 -32.30 7.32
CA ALA A 126 31.95 -31.30 7.20
C ALA A 126 32.46 -30.04 6.48
N ARG A 127 31.73 -29.63 5.45
CA ARG A 127 31.74 -28.28 4.85
C ARG A 127 30.94 -27.32 5.76
N PRO A 128 31.19 -26.00 5.75
CA PRO A 128 30.46 -25.05 6.58
C PRO A 128 29.06 -24.83 6.00
N ALA A 129 28.02 -24.95 6.84
CA ALA A 129 26.63 -24.83 6.43
C ALA A 129 25.89 -23.83 7.33
N SER A 130 25.09 -22.99 6.67
CA SER A 130 24.16 -22.00 7.22
C SER A 130 23.29 -22.51 8.36
N ALA A 131 23.06 -21.64 9.35
CA ALA A 131 22.29 -21.80 10.58
C ALA A 131 21.33 -22.99 10.66
N ARG A 132 21.79 -24.07 11.30
CA ARG A 132 20.96 -25.21 11.72
C ARG A 132 20.22 -24.82 13.01
N GLN A 133 18.97 -25.29 13.15
CA GLN A 133 18.27 -25.24 14.45
C GLN A 133 19.11 -25.97 15.51
N GLN A 134 19.03 -25.52 16.77
CA GLN A 134 19.72 -26.11 17.92
C GLN A 134 18.81 -26.12 19.17
N LEU A 135 19.25 -26.81 20.22
CA LEU A 135 18.59 -26.80 21.52
C LEU A 135 19.10 -25.68 22.42
N PHE A 136 18.18 -25.05 23.14
CA PHE A 136 18.40 -24.09 24.22
C PHE A 136 17.76 -24.61 25.51
N TYR A 137 18.41 -24.36 26.65
CA TYR A 137 17.99 -24.83 27.97
C TYR A 137 17.59 -23.64 28.82
N ILE A 138 16.31 -23.57 29.20
CA ILE A 138 15.77 -22.43 29.96
C ILE A 138 15.50 -22.88 31.39
N LEU A 139 16.22 -22.28 32.34
CA LEU A 139 16.02 -22.49 33.76
C LEU A 139 14.77 -21.74 34.24
N LYS A 140 13.95 -22.43 35.02
CA LYS A 140 12.53 -22.17 35.22
C LYS A 140 12.17 -22.52 36.66
N TRP A 141 11.32 -21.75 37.34
CA TRP A 141 10.73 -22.25 38.61
C TRP A 141 9.70 -23.35 38.32
N THR A 142 9.59 -24.34 39.21
CA THR A 142 8.43 -25.25 39.20
C THR A 142 7.15 -24.49 39.56
N THR A 143 5.98 -24.97 39.14
CA THR A 143 4.70 -24.29 39.32
C THR A 143 4.32 -24.03 40.79
N ASP A 144 4.87 -24.83 41.71
CA ASP A 144 4.71 -24.68 43.16
C ASP A 144 5.79 -23.78 43.80
N LYS A 145 6.73 -23.26 42.98
CA LYS A 145 7.90 -22.47 43.36
C LYS A 145 8.81 -23.17 44.40
N ARG A 146 8.80 -24.51 44.44
CA ARG A 146 9.60 -25.27 45.40
C ARG A 146 10.95 -25.73 44.85
N GLN A 147 11.07 -25.90 43.53
CA GLN A 147 12.29 -26.38 42.87
C GLN A 147 12.52 -25.65 41.54
N PHE A 148 13.69 -25.91 40.93
CA PHE A 148 14.01 -25.47 39.58
C PHE A 148 13.85 -26.60 38.57
N GLY A 149 13.37 -26.25 37.39
CA GLY A 149 13.27 -27.12 36.24
C GLY A 149 13.92 -26.53 34.99
N ILE A 150 14.19 -27.39 34.01
CA ILE A 150 14.73 -27.02 32.70
C ILE A 150 13.67 -27.25 31.63
N GLU A 151 13.25 -26.20 30.94
CA GLU A 151 12.53 -26.34 29.67
C GLU A 151 13.54 -26.40 28.53
N ILE A 152 13.28 -27.26 27.56
CA ILE A 152 14.12 -27.40 26.39
C ILE A 152 13.39 -26.73 25.24
N ARG A 153 14.04 -25.76 24.58
CA ARG A 153 13.50 -25.08 23.40
C ARG A 153 14.33 -25.41 22.17
N LYS A 154 13.68 -25.49 21.01
CA LYS A 154 14.29 -25.76 19.71
C LYS A 154 14.07 -24.55 18.81
N GLY A 155 15.16 -23.92 18.37
CA GLY A 155 15.09 -22.73 17.54
C GLY A 155 16.40 -22.38 16.89
N LYS A 156 16.42 -21.22 16.23
CA LYS A 156 17.66 -20.60 15.70
C LYS A 156 18.27 -19.64 16.71
N TYR A 157 17.42 -18.95 17.46
CA TYR A 157 17.75 -18.02 18.54
C TYR A 157 16.83 -18.32 19.74
N PRO A 158 17.26 -18.08 20.98
CA PRO A 158 16.49 -18.42 22.18
C PRO A 158 15.14 -17.68 22.25
N GLU A 159 15.06 -16.42 21.80
CA GLU A 159 13.84 -15.60 21.83
C GLU A 159 12.72 -16.08 20.88
N ASN A 160 13.09 -16.84 19.84
CA ASN A 160 12.17 -17.37 18.84
C ASN A 160 12.11 -18.92 18.86
N ALA A 161 12.63 -19.55 19.91
CA ALA A 161 12.69 -21.00 20.03
C ALA A 161 11.38 -21.56 20.57
N GLU A 162 10.89 -22.62 19.94
CA GLU A 162 9.66 -23.31 20.34
C GLU A 162 9.96 -24.37 21.40
N GLU A 163 9.03 -24.57 22.34
CA GLU A 163 9.10 -25.64 23.33
C GLU A 163 9.30 -27.03 22.67
N TRP A 164 10.22 -27.83 23.19
CA TRP A 164 10.56 -29.15 22.65
C TRP A 164 10.72 -30.22 23.74
N TRP A 165 9.87 -31.25 23.67
CA TRP A 165 9.72 -32.28 24.71
C TRP A 165 10.04 -33.73 24.27
N LYS A 166 10.50 -33.96 23.02
CA LYS A 166 10.70 -35.32 22.46
C LYS A 166 12.06 -35.94 22.82
N VAL A 167 12.42 -35.88 24.11
CA VAL A 167 13.71 -36.34 24.64
C VAL A 167 13.90 -37.84 24.46
N ASP A 168 12.88 -38.63 24.80
CA ASP A 168 12.81 -40.09 24.61
C ASP A 168 13.17 -40.51 23.17
N ARG A 169 12.56 -39.85 22.18
CA ARG A 169 12.76 -40.13 20.77
C ARG A 169 14.15 -39.71 20.30
N ALA A 170 14.69 -38.61 20.82
CA ALA A 170 16.03 -38.15 20.49
C ALA A 170 17.13 -39.06 21.05
N LEU A 171 16.92 -39.68 22.21
CA LEU A 171 17.85 -40.65 22.79
C LEU A 171 17.95 -41.95 21.97
N VAL A 172 16.87 -42.33 21.28
CA VAL A 172 16.82 -43.52 20.42
C VAL A 172 17.22 -43.20 18.97
N THR A 173 16.76 -42.07 18.44
CA THR A 173 17.04 -41.63 17.07
C THR A 173 17.26 -40.11 17.06
N PRO A 174 18.51 -39.65 17.24
CA PRO A 174 18.80 -38.23 17.38
C PRO A 174 18.45 -37.46 16.09
N PRO A 175 17.59 -36.43 16.17
CA PRO A 175 17.31 -35.56 15.03
C PRO A 175 18.53 -34.67 14.71
N GLN A 176 18.58 -34.14 13.49
CA GLN A 176 19.77 -33.44 12.97
C GLN A 176 20.24 -32.19 13.74
N PHE A 177 19.40 -31.66 14.65
CA PHE A 177 19.69 -30.50 15.49
C PHE A 177 20.18 -30.87 16.91
N VAL A 178 20.24 -32.17 17.24
CA VAL A 178 20.74 -32.68 18.52
C VAL A 178 22.13 -33.26 18.29
N ASN A 179 23.14 -32.69 18.93
CA ASN A 179 24.54 -33.12 18.81
C ASN A 179 24.94 -34.09 19.95
N GLU A 180 26.20 -34.55 19.97
CA GLU A 180 26.66 -35.49 21.01
C GLU A 180 26.70 -34.87 22.42
N GLU A 181 26.95 -33.57 22.52
CA GLU A 181 26.92 -32.82 23.78
C GLU A 181 25.48 -32.77 24.35
N ASP A 182 24.51 -32.49 23.49
CA ASP A 182 23.08 -32.51 23.81
C ASP A 182 22.65 -33.90 24.28
N LEU A 183 23.10 -34.97 23.61
CA LEU A 183 22.79 -36.34 24.03
C LEU A 183 23.33 -36.64 25.43
N GLY A 184 24.49 -36.11 25.79
CA GLY A 184 25.03 -36.23 27.14
C GLY A 184 24.13 -35.57 28.19
N ILE A 185 23.65 -34.36 27.90
CA ILE A 185 22.73 -33.59 28.77
C ILE A 185 21.37 -34.28 28.85
N LEU A 186 20.77 -34.62 27.71
CA LEU A 186 19.45 -35.24 27.60
C LEU A 186 19.37 -36.61 28.31
N ARG A 187 20.48 -37.39 28.35
CA ARG A 187 20.53 -38.66 29.10
C ARG A 187 20.41 -38.45 30.60
N LEU A 188 21.11 -37.45 31.15
CA LEU A 188 21.07 -37.12 32.57
C LEU A 188 19.69 -36.57 32.97
N ILE A 189 19.14 -35.66 32.17
CA ILE A 189 17.78 -35.14 32.35
C ILE A 189 16.75 -36.29 32.33
N TRP A 190 16.88 -37.22 31.39
CA TRP A 190 15.96 -38.36 31.28
C TRP A 190 16.08 -39.36 32.43
N ALA A 191 17.28 -39.50 33.00
CA ALA A 191 17.55 -40.35 34.16
C ALA A 191 16.94 -39.78 35.46
N ASP A 192 16.97 -38.47 35.64
CA ASP A 192 16.47 -37.76 36.82
C ASP A 192 15.02 -37.26 36.70
N ARG A 193 14.26 -37.74 35.70
CA ARG A 193 12.85 -37.35 35.54
C ARG A 193 12.04 -37.68 36.81
N SER A 194 11.48 -36.67 37.46
CA SER A 194 10.42 -36.85 38.45
C SER A 194 9.11 -37.03 37.70
N HIS A 195 8.31 -38.05 38.06
CA HIS A 195 6.96 -38.24 37.52
C HIS A 195 5.95 -37.30 38.20
N GLU A 196 6.24 -35.99 38.24
CA GLU A 196 5.24 -35.00 38.64
C GLU A 196 4.39 -34.65 37.42
N THR A 197 3.20 -35.23 37.39
CA THR A 197 2.18 -35.05 36.36
C THR A 197 1.73 -33.59 36.29
N GLY A 198 2.26 -32.85 35.30
CA GLY A 198 1.81 -31.49 34.98
C GLY A 198 2.88 -30.54 34.44
N LEU A 199 4.17 -30.89 34.53
CA LEU A 199 5.25 -29.95 34.24
C LEU A 199 5.75 -30.05 32.79
N ARG A 200 5.87 -28.88 32.13
CA ARG A 200 6.54 -28.66 30.83
C ARG A 200 8.04 -28.34 31.00
N ALA A 201 8.63 -28.74 32.13
CA ALA A 201 10.04 -28.57 32.47
C ALA A 201 10.54 -29.83 33.20
N PHE A 202 11.79 -30.22 32.96
CA PHE A 202 12.43 -31.35 33.61
C PHE A 202 13.07 -30.90 34.93
N GLY A 203 12.66 -31.46 36.06
CA GLY A 203 13.22 -31.11 37.37
C GLY A 203 14.71 -31.43 37.47
N LEU A 204 15.45 -30.59 38.19
CA LEU A 204 16.85 -30.85 38.55
C LEU A 204 16.88 -31.74 39.80
N GLY A 205 17.07 -33.04 39.60
CA GLY A 205 17.14 -34.02 40.69
C GLY A 205 18.40 -33.88 41.57
N PRO A 206 18.38 -34.38 42.81
CA PRO A 206 19.49 -34.28 43.74
C PRO A 206 20.71 -35.15 43.36
N LYS A 207 20.58 -36.06 42.38
CA LYS A 207 21.65 -37.00 42.01
C LYS A 207 22.51 -36.51 40.85
N HIS A 208 21.90 -35.98 39.80
CA HIS A 208 22.62 -35.50 38.61
C HIS A 208 22.40 -34.01 38.34
N GLY A 209 21.61 -33.30 39.15
CA GLY A 209 21.27 -31.89 38.92
C GLY A 209 22.47 -30.94 38.78
N ALA A 210 23.49 -31.08 39.64
CA ALA A 210 24.72 -30.28 39.54
C ALA A 210 25.52 -30.60 38.26
N GLU A 211 25.57 -31.87 37.85
CA GLU A 211 26.23 -32.29 36.61
C GLU A 211 25.48 -31.79 35.36
N ILE A 212 24.14 -31.78 35.41
CA ILE A 212 23.28 -31.25 34.34
C ILE A 212 23.55 -29.75 34.15
N LEU A 213 23.52 -28.97 35.24
CA LEU A 213 23.81 -27.53 35.20
C LEU A 213 25.21 -27.25 34.66
N GLN A 214 26.21 -28.02 35.10
CA GLN A 214 27.58 -27.88 34.62
C GLN A 214 27.70 -28.08 33.11
N ARG A 215 27.07 -29.14 32.58
CA ARG A 215 27.12 -29.43 31.14
C ARG A 215 26.31 -28.41 30.32
N MET A 216 25.20 -27.90 30.84
CA MET A 216 24.42 -26.85 30.17
C MET A 216 25.15 -25.51 30.14
N ALA A 217 25.72 -25.08 31.27
CA ALA A 217 26.49 -23.85 31.37
C ALA A 217 27.75 -23.90 30.47
N ALA A 218 28.42 -25.05 30.40
CA ALA A 218 29.55 -25.27 29.49
C ALA A 218 29.14 -25.24 28.00
N SER A 219 27.88 -25.53 27.69
CA SER A 219 27.37 -25.51 26.31
C SER A 219 27.05 -24.09 25.80
N HIS A 220 27.14 -23.06 26.66
CA HIS A 220 26.75 -21.66 26.39
C HIS A 220 25.29 -21.49 25.91
N ARG A 221 24.43 -22.44 26.27
CA ARG A 221 23.03 -22.52 25.82
C ARG A 221 22.03 -22.60 26.98
N LEU A 222 22.47 -22.27 28.19
CA LEU A 222 21.65 -22.15 29.40
C LEU A 222 21.21 -20.68 29.58
N TYR A 223 19.93 -20.43 29.80
CA TYR A 223 19.37 -19.09 29.99
C TYR A 223 18.40 -19.05 31.17
N PRO A 224 18.29 -17.94 31.89
CA PRO A 224 17.19 -17.71 32.83
C PRO A 224 15.86 -17.50 32.08
N GLU A 225 14.73 -17.72 32.74
CA GLU A 225 13.40 -17.48 32.17
C GLU A 225 13.16 -16.01 31.80
N ASP A 226 13.68 -15.10 32.62
CA ASP A 226 13.39 -13.66 32.56
C ASP A 226 14.33 -12.89 31.61
N ASP A 227 15.46 -13.48 31.20
CA ASP A 227 16.42 -12.85 30.27
C ASP A 227 17.04 -13.86 29.28
N LEU A 228 16.45 -13.95 28.09
CA LEU A 228 16.95 -14.81 27.00
C LEU A 228 18.12 -14.17 26.23
N GLY A 229 18.54 -12.95 26.58
CA GLY A 229 19.63 -12.21 25.92
C GLY A 229 21.01 -12.55 26.46
N LEU A 230 21.10 -13.06 27.70
CA LEU A 230 22.36 -13.36 28.39
C LEU A 230 22.44 -14.84 28.79
N PRO A 231 23.33 -15.66 28.18
CA PRO A 231 23.51 -17.05 28.59
C PRO A 231 24.27 -17.15 29.92
N LEU A 232 23.83 -18.07 30.77
CA LEU A 232 24.51 -18.44 32.02
C LEU A 232 25.71 -19.34 31.71
N ASN A 233 26.91 -18.84 31.97
CA ASN A 233 28.17 -19.53 31.75
C ASN A 233 28.69 -20.16 33.04
N ALA A 234 29.59 -21.13 32.93
CA ALA A 234 30.18 -21.77 34.12
C ALA A 234 31.06 -20.78 34.90
N GLY A 235 30.64 -20.43 36.12
CA GLY A 235 31.33 -19.53 37.04
C GLY A 235 32.22 -20.27 38.05
N PRO A 236 33.09 -19.54 38.79
CA PRO A 236 33.96 -20.12 39.82
C PRO A 236 33.17 -20.62 41.03
N VAL A 237 33.76 -21.52 41.82
CA VAL A 237 33.17 -21.95 43.11
C VAL A 237 33.13 -20.77 44.07
N ARG A 238 31.99 -20.49 44.71
CA ARG A 238 31.84 -19.42 45.73
C ARG A 238 31.56 -20.02 47.12
N PRO A 239 32.18 -19.51 48.20
CA PRO A 239 31.78 -19.89 49.55
C PRO A 239 30.36 -19.39 49.87
N ALA A 240 29.61 -20.14 50.68
CA ALA A 240 28.30 -19.72 51.18
C ALA A 240 28.08 -20.06 52.65
N SER A 241 27.45 -19.14 53.37
CA SER A 241 26.96 -19.34 54.74
C SER A 241 25.46 -19.64 54.74
N ILE A 242 24.96 -20.32 55.77
CA ILE A 242 23.52 -20.57 55.93
C ILE A 242 22.91 -19.39 56.71
N GLY A 243 21.65 -19.06 56.49
CA GLY A 243 20.89 -18.08 57.25
C GLY A 243 19.41 -18.43 57.31
N TRP A 244 18.63 -17.69 58.11
CA TRP A 244 17.17 -17.84 58.20
C TRP A 244 16.46 -16.59 57.68
N GLN A 245 15.41 -16.78 56.88
CA GLN A 245 14.56 -15.72 56.33
C GLN A 245 13.12 -15.93 56.77
N VAL A 246 12.39 -14.82 56.99
CA VAL A 246 10.96 -14.81 57.34
C VAL A 246 10.15 -14.41 56.09
N ASP A 247 9.19 -15.23 55.70
CA ASP A 247 8.27 -14.92 54.60
C ASP A 247 7.13 -13.98 55.03
N GLY A 248 6.38 -13.44 54.06
CA GLY A 248 5.26 -12.51 54.30
C GLY A 248 4.09 -13.09 55.11
N MET A 249 4.14 -14.36 55.52
CA MET A 249 3.18 -14.97 56.43
C MET A 249 3.79 -15.24 57.82
N GLY A 250 5.04 -14.81 58.06
CA GLY A 250 5.74 -14.97 59.33
C GLY A 250 6.43 -16.33 59.51
N PHE A 251 6.47 -17.19 58.48
CA PHE A 251 7.15 -18.49 58.56
C PHE A 251 8.64 -18.34 58.25
N GLN A 252 9.47 -19.13 58.92
CA GLN A 252 10.91 -19.15 58.78
C GLN A 252 11.40 -20.26 57.87
N ARG A 253 12.39 -19.96 57.02
CA ARG A 253 13.04 -20.93 56.14
C ARG A 253 14.55 -20.73 56.10
N PRO A 254 15.33 -21.81 55.98
CA PRO A 254 16.77 -21.69 55.76
C PRO A 254 17.01 -21.20 54.32
N HIS A 255 17.98 -20.29 54.16
CA HIS A 255 18.47 -19.81 52.87
C HIS A 255 20.01 -19.84 52.87
N LEU A 256 20.63 -19.96 51.70
CA LEU A 256 22.07 -19.82 51.54
C LEU A 256 22.41 -18.36 51.24
N LYS A 257 23.53 -17.88 51.81
CA LYS A 257 24.11 -16.56 51.59
C LYS A 257 25.49 -16.72 50.96
N PRO A 258 25.59 -16.64 49.62
CA PRO A 258 26.86 -16.74 48.93
C PRO A 258 27.70 -15.48 49.13
N GLU A 259 29.02 -15.64 49.13
CA GLU A 259 30.01 -14.56 49.16
C GLU A 259 30.95 -14.70 47.95
N PRO A 260 30.91 -13.80 46.95
CA PRO A 260 30.01 -12.65 46.81
C PRO A 260 28.53 -13.03 46.59
N SER A 261 27.63 -12.11 46.95
CA SER A 261 26.17 -12.29 46.83
C SER A 261 25.77 -12.64 45.41
N ALA A 262 24.74 -13.48 45.26
CA ALA A 262 24.17 -13.90 43.99
C ALA A 262 22.65 -13.79 44.07
N GLU A 263 21.98 -13.55 42.94
CA GLU A 263 20.55 -13.25 42.90
C GLU A 263 19.70 -14.51 43.09
N MET A 264 20.19 -15.69 42.68
CA MET A 264 19.44 -16.94 42.81
C MET A 264 20.31 -18.13 43.21
N ILE A 265 19.68 -19.11 43.87
CA ILE A 265 20.35 -20.32 44.37
C ILE A 265 19.54 -21.55 43.97
N VAL A 266 20.18 -22.48 43.28
CA VAL A 266 19.60 -23.75 42.85
C VAL A 266 20.00 -24.87 43.81
N ALA A 267 19.00 -25.47 44.45
CA ALA A 267 19.15 -26.51 45.47
C ALA A 267 19.49 -27.90 44.87
N VAL A 268 20.66 -28.01 44.23
CA VAL A 268 21.28 -29.27 43.79
C VAL A 268 22.40 -29.69 44.76
N ASP A 269 23.02 -30.85 44.57
CA ASP A 269 24.15 -31.31 45.39
C ASP A 269 25.43 -31.42 44.53
N PRO A 270 26.48 -30.60 44.79
CA PRO A 270 26.50 -29.44 45.70
C PRO A 270 25.60 -28.30 45.20
N PRO A 271 25.12 -27.36 46.05
CA PRO A 271 24.25 -26.26 45.64
C PRO A 271 24.89 -25.35 44.60
N TRP A 272 24.12 -24.69 43.75
CA TRP A 272 24.62 -23.77 42.72
C TRP A 272 24.09 -22.36 42.93
N TYR A 273 24.91 -21.33 42.66
CA TYR A 273 24.45 -19.95 42.54
C TYR A 273 24.21 -19.59 41.07
N ILE A 274 23.39 -18.56 40.88
CA ILE A 274 23.18 -17.89 39.60
C ILE A 274 23.28 -16.39 39.83
N ASP A 275 24.15 -15.78 39.04
CA ASP A 275 24.46 -14.37 39.03
C ASP A 275 24.05 -13.83 37.65
N LEU A 276 22.87 -13.21 37.57
CA LEU A 276 22.32 -12.68 36.32
C LEU A 276 23.06 -11.41 35.90
N ALA A 277 23.64 -10.67 36.84
CA ALA A 277 24.44 -9.48 36.54
C ALA A 277 25.72 -9.84 35.75
N GLU A 278 26.43 -10.90 36.15
CA GLU A 278 27.64 -11.36 35.47
C GLU A 278 27.37 -12.47 34.42
N GLY A 279 26.16 -13.01 34.37
CA GLY A 279 25.79 -14.11 33.47
C GLY A 279 26.51 -15.42 33.83
N GLU A 280 26.66 -15.70 35.12
CA GLU A 280 27.43 -16.83 35.64
C GLU A 280 26.55 -17.78 36.48
N ALA A 281 26.85 -19.06 36.40
CA ALA A 281 26.30 -20.09 37.27
C ALA A 281 27.41 -21.03 37.72
N GLY A 282 27.57 -21.22 39.03
CA GLY A 282 28.65 -22.02 39.58
C GLY A 282 28.27 -22.69 40.90
N PRO A 283 29.06 -23.67 41.37
CA PRO A 283 28.79 -24.37 42.61
C PRO A 283 29.09 -23.49 43.84
N LEU A 284 28.36 -23.75 44.92
CA LEU A 284 28.55 -23.16 46.23
C LEU A 284 29.26 -24.15 47.15
N GLU A 285 30.30 -23.68 47.82
CA GLU A 285 30.98 -24.39 48.88
C GLU A 285 30.38 -23.98 50.23
N VAL A 286 29.57 -24.87 50.80
CA VAL A 286 28.93 -24.66 52.10
C VAL A 286 29.73 -25.39 53.17
N THR A 287 30.19 -24.68 54.20
CA THR A 287 30.93 -25.29 55.32
C THR A 287 29.97 -26.07 56.23
N GLY A 288 30.15 -27.38 56.37
CA GLY A 288 29.36 -28.24 57.25
C GLY A 288 29.16 -29.66 56.69
N ASN A 289 28.35 -30.48 57.38
CA ASN A 289 28.03 -31.83 56.93
C ASN A 289 26.99 -31.78 55.78
N PRO A 290 27.31 -32.26 54.55
CA PRO A 290 26.42 -32.19 53.39
C PRO A 290 25.05 -32.85 53.61
N ASP A 291 24.98 -33.98 54.33
CA ASP A 291 23.73 -34.70 54.59
C ASP A 291 22.78 -33.91 55.51
N VAL A 292 23.36 -33.18 56.48
CA VAL A 292 22.60 -32.34 57.41
C VAL A 292 22.11 -31.08 56.69
N ILE A 293 22.96 -30.46 55.88
CA ILE A 293 22.62 -29.29 55.08
C ILE A 293 21.50 -29.63 54.08
N ASN A 294 21.60 -30.75 53.36
CA ASN A 294 20.58 -31.16 52.42
C ASN A 294 19.23 -31.39 53.11
N ARG A 295 19.22 -32.01 54.30
CA ARG A 295 17.99 -32.16 55.10
C ARG A 295 17.45 -30.82 55.61
N LEU A 296 18.32 -29.88 56.00
CA LEU A 296 17.92 -28.55 56.45
C LEU A 296 17.11 -27.81 55.36
N PHE A 297 17.56 -27.85 54.11
CA PHE A 297 16.88 -27.21 52.97
C PHE A 297 15.62 -27.95 52.49
N THR A 298 15.32 -29.13 53.04
CA THR A 298 14.04 -29.84 52.82
C THR A 298 12.98 -29.56 53.90
N LEU A 299 13.28 -28.74 54.91
CA LEU A 299 12.32 -28.40 55.95
C LEU A 299 11.11 -27.63 55.38
N PRO A 300 9.89 -27.92 55.86
CA PRO A 300 8.73 -27.09 55.55
C PRO A 300 8.88 -25.70 56.20
N PRO A 301 8.13 -24.69 55.73
CA PRO A 301 8.11 -23.37 56.36
C PRO A 301 7.75 -23.47 57.84
N LEU A 302 8.60 -22.95 58.71
CA LEU A 302 8.47 -23.13 60.16
C LEU A 302 7.67 -21.98 60.77
N SER A 303 6.58 -22.27 61.47
CA SER A 303 5.94 -21.28 62.33
C SER A 303 6.86 -20.90 63.50
N ALA A 304 6.56 -19.82 64.24
CA ALA A 304 7.37 -19.41 65.39
C ALA A 304 7.60 -20.53 66.43
N ASN A 305 6.59 -21.40 66.64
CA ASN A 305 6.69 -22.53 67.56
C ASN A 305 7.52 -23.68 66.99
N GLU A 306 7.40 -23.98 65.69
CA GLU A 306 8.21 -25.02 65.02
C GLU A 306 9.67 -24.58 64.87
N ALA A 307 9.91 -23.29 64.64
CA ALA A 307 11.23 -22.68 64.61
C ALA A 307 11.97 -22.88 65.94
N ALA A 308 11.28 -22.72 67.09
CA ALA A 308 11.88 -22.97 68.40
C ALA A 308 12.30 -24.45 68.59
N LEU A 309 11.45 -25.40 68.15
CA LEU A 309 11.75 -26.84 68.21
C LEU A 309 12.91 -27.24 67.29
N VAL A 310 12.97 -26.68 66.08
CA VAL A 310 14.06 -26.93 65.13
C VAL A 310 15.37 -26.29 65.61
N ALA A 311 15.32 -25.13 66.26
CA ALA A 311 16.50 -24.50 66.87
C ALA A 311 17.11 -25.37 67.97
N GLU A 312 16.28 -25.95 68.84
CA GLU A 312 16.74 -26.85 69.89
C GLU A 312 17.40 -28.11 69.30
N ALA A 313 16.78 -28.73 68.28
CA ALA A 313 17.33 -29.89 67.60
C ALA A 313 18.64 -29.61 66.83
N LEU A 314 18.76 -28.44 66.17
CA LEU A 314 19.97 -28.05 65.46
C LEU A 314 21.13 -27.73 66.42
N SER A 315 20.84 -27.15 67.58
CA SER A 315 21.86 -26.89 68.61
C SER A 315 22.51 -28.16 69.16
N GLU A 316 21.81 -29.30 69.12
CA GLU A 316 22.33 -30.59 69.57
C GLU A 316 23.06 -31.36 68.44
N LEU A 317 22.46 -31.39 67.23
CA LEU A 317 22.92 -32.24 66.13
C LEU A 317 23.97 -31.57 65.21
N ALA A 318 23.97 -30.25 65.14
CA ALA A 318 24.86 -29.48 64.26
C ALA A 318 25.09 -28.05 64.82
N PRO A 319 25.84 -27.90 65.92
CA PRO A 319 26.01 -26.63 66.64
C PRO A 319 26.72 -25.54 65.81
N ASP A 320 27.43 -25.92 64.75
CA ASP A 320 28.11 -25.01 63.84
C ASP A 320 27.14 -24.34 62.83
N LEU A 321 25.86 -24.75 62.81
CA LEU A 321 24.83 -24.17 61.95
C LEU A 321 24.04 -23.06 62.65
N PRO A 322 23.62 -22.01 61.93
CA PRO A 322 22.82 -20.92 62.50
C PRO A 322 21.42 -21.41 62.87
N LEU A 323 20.91 -20.95 64.02
CA LEU A 323 19.62 -21.35 64.57
C LEU A 323 18.47 -20.45 64.07
N PRO A 324 17.26 -21.00 63.81
CA PRO A 324 16.06 -20.21 63.56
C PRO A 324 15.67 -19.40 64.79
N GLY A 325 15.22 -18.15 64.60
CA GLY A 325 14.98 -17.20 65.69
C GLY A 325 13.53 -17.23 66.17
N SER A 326 13.28 -17.44 67.47
CA SER A 326 11.92 -17.54 68.04
C SER A 326 11.06 -16.26 67.93
N ASP A 327 11.64 -15.09 67.64
CA ASP A 327 10.96 -13.78 67.68
C ASP A 327 11.29 -12.88 66.46
N ALA A 328 11.58 -13.48 65.31
CA ALA A 328 12.10 -12.79 64.13
C ALA A 328 11.17 -11.70 63.55
N GLY A 329 9.84 -11.86 63.69
CA GLY A 329 8.84 -10.90 63.21
C GLY A 329 8.84 -9.55 63.95
N ALA A 330 9.30 -9.50 65.20
CA ALA A 330 9.36 -8.27 66.00
C ALA A 330 10.52 -7.33 65.60
N ARG A 331 11.46 -7.81 64.78
CA ARG A 331 12.64 -7.06 64.31
C ARG A 331 12.48 -6.47 62.90
N LEU A 332 11.35 -6.71 62.24
CA LEU A 332 11.10 -6.21 60.89
C LEU A 332 10.87 -4.69 60.90
N ARG A 333 11.38 -4.01 59.88
CA ARG A 333 11.22 -2.56 59.70
C ARG A 333 9.74 -2.23 59.47
N LEU A 334 9.20 -1.32 60.28
CA LEU A 334 7.83 -0.79 60.12
C LEU A 334 7.85 0.35 59.10
N VAL A 335 7.03 0.24 58.05
CA VAL A 335 6.79 1.31 57.09
C VAL A 335 5.45 1.98 57.41
N ASP A 336 5.53 3.24 57.89
CA ASP A 336 4.39 4.15 58.12
C ASP A 336 4.61 5.41 57.27
N ALA A 337 4.22 5.32 56.00
CA ALA A 337 4.31 6.39 55.02
C ALA A 337 2.89 6.83 54.58
N PRO A 338 2.72 8.04 54.01
CA PRO A 338 1.48 8.40 53.35
C PRO A 338 1.27 7.58 52.07
N LEU A 339 0.00 7.37 51.70
CA LEU A 339 -0.40 6.68 50.47
C LEU A 339 -0.12 7.55 49.24
N ILE A 340 0.52 6.97 48.21
CA ILE A 340 0.58 7.52 46.86
C ILE A 340 -0.15 6.53 45.93
N PRO A 341 -1.35 6.88 45.41
CA PRO A 341 -2.08 6.02 44.49
C PRO A 341 -1.53 6.19 43.06
N ILE A 342 -1.18 5.07 42.43
CA ILE A 342 -0.60 5.02 41.09
C ILE A 342 -1.53 4.23 40.16
N LEU A 343 -1.83 4.81 39.01
CA LEU A 343 -2.62 4.21 37.95
C LEU A 343 -1.74 3.93 36.74
N GLN A 344 -1.51 2.65 36.44
CA GLN A 344 -0.73 2.21 35.30
C GLN A 344 -1.67 1.79 34.16
N LEU A 345 -1.63 2.50 33.02
CA LEU A 345 -2.44 2.16 31.85
C LEU A 345 -1.62 1.30 30.88
N GLU A 346 -2.22 0.25 30.35
CA GLU A 346 -1.55 -0.65 29.41
C GLU A 346 -2.53 -1.22 28.37
N THR A 347 -2.00 -1.65 27.23
CA THR A 347 -2.76 -2.40 26.23
C THR A 347 -2.31 -3.87 26.23
N LEU A 348 -3.18 -4.78 26.62
CA LEU A 348 -2.92 -6.22 26.64
C LEU A 348 -3.32 -6.88 25.32
N HIS A 349 -2.51 -7.81 24.82
CA HIS A 349 -2.88 -8.66 23.68
C HIS A 349 -3.60 -9.92 24.19
N THR A 350 -4.86 -10.07 23.81
CA THR A 350 -5.73 -11.17 24.25
C THR A 350 -6.05 -12.14 23.11
N HIS A 351 -6.34 -13.40 23.42
CA HIS A 351 -6.95 -14.37 22.50
C HIS A 351 -8.48 -14.25 22.43
N GLY A 352 -9.03 -13.33 23.20
CA GLY A 352 -10.45 -13.07 23.26
C GLY A 352 -10.86 -12.60 24.65
N HIS A 353 -12.11 -12.16 24.74
CA HIS A 353 -12.72 -11.76 25.99
C HIS A 353 -14.21 -12.13 25.99
N ARG A 354 -14.71 -12.44 27.18
CA ARG A 354 -16.15 -12.61 27.40
C ARG A 354 -16.84 -11.25 27.36
N ALA A 355 -18.16 -11.27 27.16
CA ALA A 355 -18.95 -10.05 27.25
C ALA A 355 -18.79 -9.43 28.64
N TRP A 356 -18.39 -8.16 28.67
CA TRP A 356 -18.21 -7.41 29.90
C TRP A 356 -18.61 -5.96 29.67
N ARG A 357 -19.62 -5.50 30.40
CA ARG A 357 -20.27 -4.20 30.17
C ARG A 357 -20.70 -4.08 28.71
N SER A 358 -20.26 -3.04 27.99
CA SER A 358 -20.60 -2.82 26.58
C SER A 358 -19.63 -3.51 25.61
N TYR A 359 -18.59 -4.19 26.10
CA TYR A 359 -17.72 -5.00 25.25
C TYR A 359 -18.46 -6.28 24.81
N PRO A 360 -18.68 -6.50 23.50
CA PRO A 360 -19.27 -7.73 23.01
C PRO A 360 -18.28 -8.90 23.18
N GLN A 361 -18.81 -10.12 23.28
CA GLN A 361 -17.97 -11.31 23.34
C GLN A 361 -17.16 -11.46 22.05
N ASN A 362 -15.83 -11.64 22.19
CA ASN A 362 -14.91 -11.79 21.07
C ASN A 362 -13.95 -12.97 21.31
N PHE A 363 -13.89 -13.89 20.34
CA PHE A 363 -12.99 -15.06 20.34
C PHE A 363 -11.85 -14.97 19.31
N GLY A 364 -11.78 -13.88 18.55
CA GLY A 364 -10.79 -13.65 17.50
C GLY A 364 -9.47 -13.04 17.99
N GLY A 365 -9.35 -12.81 19.30
CA GLY A 365 -8.23 -12.08 19.90
C GLY A 365 -8.18 -10.61 19.52
N GLY A 366 -7.15 -9.94 20.02
CA GLY A 366 -6.91 -8.52 19.78
C GLY A 366 -6.51 -7.77 21.05
N PRO A 367 -6.15 -6.48 20.87
CA PRO A 367 -5.75 -5.63 21.98
C PRO A 367 -6.95 -5.27 22.88
N PHE A 368 -6.71 -5.21 24.19
CA PHE A 368 -7.66 -4.82 25.22
C PHE A 368 -6.97 -3.88 26.21
N ASP A 369 -7.50 -2.68 26.41
CA ASP A 369 -6.87 -1.69 27.30
C ASP A 369 -7.35 -1.89 28.75
N VAL A 370 -6.39 -1.86 29.68
CA VAL A 370 -6.66 -2.03 31.11
C VAL A 370 -5.89 -0.99 31.91
N ALA A 371 -6.32 -0.82 33.16
CA ALA A 371 -5.61 -0.02 34.15
C ALA A 371 -5.29 -0.87 35.38
N LYS A 372 -4.06 -0.79 35.88
CA LYS A 372 -3.60 -1.42 37.12
C LYS A 372 -3.50 -0.38 38.21
N VAL A 373 -3.98 -0.73 39.40
CA VAL A 373 -3.95 0.15 40.58
C VAL A 373 -2.89 -0.35 41.55
N VAL A 374 -1.95 0.54 41.90
CA VAL A 374 -0.88 0.28 42.86
C VAL A 374 -0.92 1.34 43.95
N PHE A 375 -0.82 0.91 45.20
CA PHE A 375 -0.71 1.78 46.36
C PHE A 375 0.72 1.75 46.87
N ARG A 376 1.42 2.87 46.72
CA ARG A 376 2.81 3.02 47.14
C ARG A 376 2.89 3.66 48.52
N TYR A 377 3.58 3.00 49.43
CA TYR A 377 3.88 3.45 50.79
C TYR A 377 5.40 3.45 50.99
N GLY A 378 6.05 4.59 50.76
CA GLY A 378 7.51 4.67 50.82
C GLY A 378 8.15 3.80 49.73
N ASP A 379 8.81 2.72 50.14
CA ASP A 379 9.46 1.71 49.30
C ASP A 379 8.61 0.45 49.06
N ALA A 380 7.38 0.40 49.60
CA ALA A 380 6.47 -0.74 49.47
C ALA A 380 5.35 -0.47 48.46
N ASP A 381 5.23 -1.32 47.44
CA ASP A 381 4.11 -1.31 46.51
C ASP A 381 3.14 -2.45 46.85
N VAL A 382 1.87 -2.10 47.11
CA VAL A 382 0.83 -3.07 47.43
C VAL A 382 -0.41 -2.88 46.56
N ARG A 383 -1.12 -3.98 46.32
CA ARG A 383 -2.40 -3.95 45.60
C ARG A 383 -3.55 -3.71 46.58
N PRO A 384 -4.66 -3.09 46.13
CA PRO A 384 -5.82 -2.86 46.98
C PRO A 384 -6.33 -4.14 47.69
N GLU A 385 -6.22 -5.29 47.02
CA GLU A 385 -6.72 -6.59 47.48
C GLU A 385 -5.82 -7.31 48.50
N GLU A 386 -4.57 -6.88 48.64
CA GLU A 386 -3.53 -7.62 49.36
C GLU A 386 -3.55 -7.33 50.87
N LYS A 387 -4.27 -8.12 51.65
CA LYS A 387 -4.52 -7.85 53.09
C LYS A 387 -3.35 -8.18 54.04
N SER A 388 -2.17 -8.53 53.52
CA SER A 388 -1.03 -8.90 54.37
C SER A 388 -0.42 -7.66 55.03
N GLU A 389 -0.15 -7.73 56.33
CA GLU A 389 0.65 -6.72 57.05
C GLU A 389 2.15 -6.86 56.77
N PHE A 390 2.59 -7.99 56.21
CA PHE A 390 4.00 -8.24 55.90
C PHE A 390 4.19 -8.32 54.39
N ILE A 391 5.07 -7.48 53.87
CA ILE A 391 5.36 -7.34 52.45
C ILE A 391 6.85 -7.63 52.24
N THR A 392 7.17 -8.49 51.28
CA THR A 392 8.56 -8.74 50.89
C THR A 392 8.91 -7.83 49.73
N LEU A 393 9.91 -6.96 49.93
CA LEU A 393 10.44 -6.06 48.91
C LEU A 393 11.18 -6.86 47.83
N PRO A 394 11.35 -6.31 46.61
CA PRO A 394 12.09 -6.97 45.53
C PRO A 394 13.52 -7.38 45.90
N GLU A 395 14.16 -6.65 46.83
CA GLU A 395 15.50 -6.93 47.35
C GLU A 395 15.53 -8.09 48.38
N GLY A 396 14.38 -8.70 48.68
CA GLY A 396 14.25 -9.85 49.58
C GLY A 396 14.06 -9.50 51.07
N GLU A 397 14.10 -8.21 51.43
CA GLU A 397 13.75 -7.74 52.77
C GLU A 397 12.23 -7.85 53.01
N THR A 398 11.82 -8.53 54.09
CA THR A 398 10.42 -8.52 54.54
C THR A 398 10.22 -7.35 55.51
N ILE A 399 9.26 -6.49 55.23
CA ILE A 399 8.87 -5.34 56.05
C ILE A 399 7.47 -5.53 56.61
N ARG A 400 7.15 -4.80 57.68
CA ARG A 400 5.77 -4.70 58.19
C ARG A 400 5.18 -3.37 57.71
N LEU A 401 4.09 -3.42 56.94
CA LEU A 401 3.43 -2.25 56.39
C LEU A 401 2.21 -1.86 57.23
N LYS A 402 2.10 -0.57 57.60
CA LYS A 402 0.91 -0.01 58.22
C LYS A 402 0.03 0.67 57.16
N ARG A 403 -1.01 -0.04 56.72
CA ARG A 403 -1.96 0.47 55.72
C ARG A 403 -2.89 1.54 56.29
N ARG A 404 -3.37 2.43 55.43
CA ARG A 404 -4.32 3.50 55.74
C ARG A 404 -5.62 3.27 54.99
N ASP A 405 -6.47 2.39 55.53
CA ASP A 405 -7.68 1.90 54.85
C ASP A 405 -8.64 3.04 54.42
N GLU A 406 -8.72 4.13 55.19
CA GLU A 406 -9.57 5.29 54.83
C GLU A 406 -9.04 6.05 53.59
N ASP A 407 -7.72 6.25 53.51
CA ASP A 407 -7.07 6.94 52.38
C ASP A 407 -7.17 6.10 51.09
N GLU A 408 -7.04 4.78 51.23
CA GLU A 408 -7.20 3.83 50.13
C GLU A 408 -8.64 3.81 49.61
N ALA A 409 -9.63 3.76 50.51
CA ALA A 409 -11.05 3.80 50.14
C ALA A 409 -11.42 5.12 49.44
N HIS A 410 -10.87 6.25 49.90
CA HIS A 410 -11.04 7.54 49.25
C HIS A 410 -10.48 7.53 47.81
N SER A 411 -9.27 7.01 47.63
CA SER A 411 -8.62 6.90 46.32
C SER A 411 -9.44 6.05 45.35
N LEU A 412 -9.92 4.87 45.79
CA LEU A 412 -10.77 4.00 44.96
C LEU A 412 -12.09 4.66 44.56
N THR A 413 -12.69 5.47 45.44
CA THR A 413 -13.91 6.22 45.12
C THR A 413 -13.67 7.24 44.00
N ALA A 414 -12.52 7.92 44.01
CA ALA A 414 -12.14 8.85 42.94
C ALA A 414 -11.91 8.12 41.60
N LEU A 415 -11.34 6.91 41.64
CA LEU A 415 -11.14 6.04 40.49
C LEU A 415 -12.48 5.62 39.85
N GLU A 416 -13.43 5.15 40.67
CA GLU A 416 -14.78 4.78 40.21
C GLU A 416 -15.52 5.99 39.63
N GLY A 417 -15.34 7.18 40.20
CA GLY A 417 -15.91 8.44 39.71
C GLY A 417 -15.43 8.84 38.31
N CYS A 418 -14.33 8.26 37.82
CA CYS A 418 -13.82 8.41 36.46
C CYS A 418 -14.25 7.28 35.51
N GLY A 419 -15.10 6.36 35.99
CA GLY A 419 -15.70 5.28 35.19
C GLY A 419 -14.92 3.98 35.15
N LEU A 420 -13.72 3.94 35.74
CA LEU A 420 -12.88 2.74 35.86
C LEU A 420 -13.47 1.78 36.89
N GLN A 421 -13.72 0.54 36.47
CA GLN A 421 -14.25 -0.52 37.33
C GLN A 421 -13.44 -1.79 37.18
N LYS A 422 -13.41 -2.59 38.25
CA LYS A 422 -12.65 -3.84 38.28
C LYS A 422 -13.16 -4.82 37.23
N ILE A 423 -12.23 -5.37 36.45
CA ILE A 423 -12.51 -6.42 35.48
C ILE A 423 -12.46 -7.77 36.22
N PRO A 424 -13.51 -8.61 36.12
CA PRO A 424 -13.47 -9.95 36.68
C PRO A 424 -12.34 -10.79 36.07
N GLY A 425 -11.60 -11.54 36.89
CA GLY A 425 -10.43 -12.32 36.43
C GLY A 425 -10.73 -13.40 35.38
N HIS A 426 -11.99 -13.71 35.11
CA HIS A 426 -12.43 -14.67 34.09
C HIS A 426 -12.88 -14.00 32.77
N THR A 427 -12.79 -12.66 32.68
CA THR A 427 -13.23 -11.89 31.51
C THR A 427 -12.26 -11.98 30.34
N LEU A 428 -10.95 -11.86 30.62
CA LEU A 428 -9.91 -11.81 29.60
C LEU A 428 -9.26 -13.19 29.42
N HIS A 429 -8.95 -13.54 28.17
CA HIS A 429 -8.16 -14.72 27.82
C HIS A 429 -6.80 -14.27 27.30
N THR A 430 -5.75 -14.34 28.13
CA THR A 430 -4.38 -13.89 27.84
C THR A 430 -3.41 -15.06 27.67
N PHE A 431 -2.20 -14.79 27.15
CA PHE A 431 -1.09 -15.74 27.21
C PHE A 431 -0.56 -15.80 28.65
N GLY A 432 -0.91 -16.85 29.39
CA GLY A 432 -0.67 -16.94 30.83
C GLY A 432 -1.82 -16.37 31.66
N SER A 433 -1.63 -16.31 32.98
CA SER A 433 -2.65 -15.78 33.90
C SER A 433 -2.85 -14.28 33.68
N PRO A 434 -4.09 -13.79 33.54
CA PRO A 434 -4.35 -12.36 33.42
C PRO A 434 -3.85 -11.64 34.68
N PRO A 435 -3.34 -10.40 34.56
CA PRO A 435 -2.86 -9.66 35.72
C PRO A 435 -3.97 -9.52 36.76
N GLU A 436 -3.65 -9.74 38.03
CA GLU A 436 -4.60 -9.59 39.12
C GLU A 436 -4.90 -8.11 39.39
N GLY A 437 -6.13 -7.80 39.81
CA GLY A 437 -6.49 -6.42 40.21
C GLY A 437 -6.60 -5.40 39.07
N ILE A 438 -6.94 -5.83 37.85
CA ILE A 438 -7.12 -4.94 36.69
C ILE A 438 -8.49 -4.25 36.64
N TYR A 439 -8.51 -3.04 36.09
CA TYR A 439 -9.66 -2.17 35.90
C TYR A 439 -9.84 -1.81 34.42
N GLY A 440 -11.05 -1.45 34.03
CA GLY A 440 -11.38 -1.02 32.68
C GLY A 440 -12.58 -0.07 32.63
N LEU A 441 -12.74 0.60 31.49
CA LEU A 441 -13.87 1.47 31.21
C LEU A 441 -15.06 0.68 30.63
N ALA A 442 -16.22 1.32 30.48
CA ALA A 442 -17.44 0.64 30.04
C ALA A 442 -17.39 0.10 28.61
N GLU A 443 -16.63 0.76 27.73
CA GLU A 443 -16.45 0.47 26.31
C GLU A 443 -15.15 1.07 25.78
N GLU A 444 -14.69 0.61 24.62
CA GLU A 444 -13.43 1.08 24.00
C GLU A 444 -13.48 2.58 23.67
N ALA A 445 -14.63 3.10 23.23
CA ALA A 445 -14.80 4.52 22.91
C ALA A 445 -14.65 5.44 24.13
N SER A 446 -14.80 4.92 25.36
CA SER A 446 -14.67 5.71 26.60
C SER A 446 -13.22 6.07 26.94
N TRP A 447 -12.23 5.41 26.34
CA TRP A 447 -10.81 5.69 26.63
C TRP A 447 -10.36 7.07 26.14
N VAL A 448 -10.88 7.56 25.01
CA VAL A 448 -10.56 8.89 24.48
C VAL A 448 -10.98 10.02 25.43
N PRO A 449 -12.25 10.13 25.86
CA PRO A 449 -12.65 11.16 26.82
C PRO A 449 -12.00 10.97 28.21
N PHE A 450 -11.69 9.73 28.61
CA PHE A 450 -10.92 9.48 29.83
C PHE A 450 -9.49 10.04 29.74
N MET A 451 -8.79 9.85 28.63
CA MET A 451 -7.44 10.40 28.45
C MET A 451 -7.44 11.93 28.43
N GLN A 452 -8.46 12.56 27.85
CA GLN A 452 -8.61 14.01 27.78
C GLN A 452 -8.91 14.65 29.15
N ASP A 453 -9.96 14.17 29.84
CA ASP A 453 -10.47 14.84 31.06
C ASP A 453 -10.30 13.99 32.33
N GLY A 454 -10.44 12.66 32.21
CA GLY A 454 -10.39 11.73 33.34
C GLY A 454 -9.02 11.68 34.01
N THR A 455 -7.94 11.69 33.22
CA THR A 455 -6.56 11.69 33.75
C THR A 455 -6.24 12.96 34.54
N LEU A 456 -6.74 14.12 34.10
CA LEU A 456 -6.57 15.39 34.80
C LEU A 456 -7.27 15.35 36.17
N ARG A 457 -8.52 14.89 36.21
CA ARG A 457 -9.29 14.76 37.46
C ARG A 457 -8.64 13.83 38.47
N LEU A 458 -8.04 12.72 38.01
CA LEU A 458 -7.31 11.80 38.88
C LEU A 458 -6.01 12.43 39.41
N LYS A 459 -5.26 13.15 38.58
CA LYS A 459 -4.07 13.91 39.03
C LYS A 459 -4.41 14.95 40.08
N GLU A 460 -5.53 15.67 39.91
CA GLU A 460 -6.06 16.61 40.92
C GLU A 460 -6.45 15.92 42.22
N ALA A 461 -6.93 14.68 42.15
CA ALA A 461 -7.22 13.82 43.31
C ALA A 461 -5.97 13.13 43.90
N GLY A 462 -4.76 13.48 43.45
CA GLY A 462 -3.50 12.98 44.01
C GLY A 462 -2.95 11.71 43.36
N TRP A 463 -3.52 11.25 42.24
CA TRP A 463 -3.02 10.07 41.52
C TRP A 463 -1.81 10.38 40.66
N GLN A 464 -0.85 9.46 40.65
CA GLN A 464 0.19 9.39 39.62
C GLN A 464 -0.29 8.47 38.49
N ILE A 465 -0.08 8.87 37.25
CA ILE A 465 -0.53 8.11 36.08
C ILE A 465 0.69 7.77 35.23
N GLU A 466 0.86 6.49 34.95
CA GLU A 466 1.98 5.93 34.20
C GLU A 466 1.43 5.11 33.03
N PHE A 467 2.05 5.18 31.86
CA PHE A 467 1.71 4.34 30.71
C PHE A 467 2.89 4.21 29.76
N PRO A 468 3.02 3.09 29.03
CA PRO A 468 4.10 2.88 28.08
C PRO A 468 3.87 3.70 26.80
N GLU A 469 4.94 3.98 26.05
CA GLU A 469 4.86 4.81 24.83
C GLU A 469 3.92 4.24 23.75
N ASP A 470 3.72 2.93 23.74
CA ASP A 470 2.89 2.19 22.80
C ASP A 470 1.42 2.04 23.22
N PHE A 471 1.00 2.69 24.32
CA PHE A 471 -0.38 2.69 24.77
C PHE A 471 -1.33 3.29 23.71
N ARG A 472 -2.33 2.52 23.27
CA ARG A 472 -3.16 2.82 22.08
C ARG A 472 -3.91 4.14 22.11
N HIS A 473 -4.20 4.65 23.31
CA HIS A 473 -5.00 5.87 23.48
C HIS A 473 -4.16 7.12 23.74
N HIS A 474 -2.83 7.02 23.63
CA HIS A 474 -1.97 8.19 23.63
C HIS A 474 -2.14 8.95 22.30
N VAL A 475 -2.82 10.09 22.35
CA VAL A 475 -3.00 11.01 21.21
C VAL A 475 -2.05 12.17 21.39
N ILE A 476 -1.19 12.41 20.41
CA ILE A 476 -0.29 13.56 20.44
C ILE A 476 -0.95 14.71 19.69
N GLU A 477 -1.10 15.84 20.38
CA GLU A 477 -1.70 17.05 19.81
C GLU A 477 -0.73 17.78 18.88
N VAL A 478 -1.30 18.44 17.86
CA VAL A 478 -0.52 19.19 16.86
C VAL A 478 -0.40 20.65 17.28
N ASP A 479 0.83 21.08 17.55
CA ASP A 479 1.15 22.44 18.00
C ASP A 479 1.19 23.46 16.85
N GLY A 480 1.49 23.01 15.62
CA GLY A 480 1.66 23.91 14.47
C GLY A 480 1.92 23.21 13.15
N TRP A 481 1.79 23.98 12.05
CA TRP A 481 1.99 23.50 10.68
C TRP A 481 2.98 24.40 9.96
N GLU A 482 4.05 23.80 9.44
CA GLU A 482 5.12 24.51 8.73
C GLU A 482 5.28 23.93 7.32
N ALA A 483 5.60 24.78 6.35
CA ALA A 483 5.97 24.34 5.02
C ALA A 483 7.17 25.13 4.52
N ASP A 484 8.18 24.42 4.03
CA ASP A 484 9.38 25.02 3.45
C ASP A 484 9.47 24.65 1.97
N LEU A 485 9.90 25.62 1.16
CA LEU A 485 9.99 25.46 -0.28
C LEU A 485 11.40 25.81 -0.74
N PHE A 486 12.08 24.85 -1.36
CA PHE A 486 13.47 24.98 -1.77
C PHE A 486 13.61 24.72 -3.27
N GLU A 487 14.47 25.50 -3.94
CA GLU A 487 14.76 25.31 -5.37
C GLU A 487 15.59 24.04 -5.61
N ALA A 488 15.27 23.33 -6.68
CA ALA A 488 15.96 22.14 -7.16
C ALA A 488 16.34 22.33 -8.64
N ASP A 489 17.26 21.49 -9.14
CA ASP A 489 17.80 21.63 -10.49
C ASP A 489 16.70 21.63 -11.58
N ASN A 490 16.92 22.45 -12.61
CA ASN A 490 16.11 22.56 -13.83
C ASN A 490 14.67 23.10 -13.63
N GLY A 491 14.47 24.08 -12.74
CA GLY A 491 13.18 24.76 -12.55
C GLY A 491 12.14 23.92 -11.80
N TRP A 492 12.61 22.99 -10.96
CA TRP A 492 11.79 22.22 -10.02
C TRP A 492 11.98 22.78 -8.61
N PHE A 493 11.00 22.57 -7.75
CA PHE A 493 11.03 22.91 -6.34
C PHE A 493 10.76 21.67 -5.50
N ASN A 494 11.31 21.63 -4.29
CA ASN A 494 10.97 20.63 -3.28
C ASN A 494 10.15 21.31 -2.19
N LEU A 495 8.90 20.86 -2.02
CA LEU A 495 8.02 21.26 -0.94
C LEU A 495 8.19 20.28 0.22
N ASP A 496 8.75 20.75 1.32
CA ASP A 496 8.82 20.05 2.60
C ASP A 496 7.68 20.52 3.49
N MET A 497 6.75 19.64 3.84
CA MET A 497 5.65 19.96 4.75
C MET A 497 5.88 19.26 6.09
N GLY A 498 5.83 20.02 7.17
CA GLY A 498 6.03 19.54 8.52
C GLY A 498 4.85 19.87 9.44
N VAL A 499 4.63 18.99 10.41
CA VAL A 499 3.73 19.22 11.54
C VAL A 499 4.55 19.26 12.82
N MET A 500 4.34 20.28 13.66
CA MET A 500 5.02 20.45 14.95
C MET A 500 4.22 19.73 16.03
N VAL A 501 4.90 18.88 16.80
CA VAL A 501 4.31 17.99 17.79
C VAL A 501 5.28 17.85 18.96
N GLU A 502 4.91 18.32 20.15
CA GLU A 502 5.75 18.30 21.36
C GLU A 502 7.13 18.97 21.15
N GLY A 503 7.20 19.97 20.27
CA GLY A 503 8.44 20.65 19.88
C GLY A 503 9.30 19.92 18.83
N GLU A 504 8.90 18.75 18.34
CA GLU A 504 9.55 18.02 17.24
C GLU A 504 8.81 18.26 15.90
N ARG A 505 9.54 18.46 14.80
CA ARG A 505 8.97 18.63 13.45
C ARG A 505 8.88 17.27 12.75
N LEU A 506 7.65 16.81 12.48
CA LEU A 506 7.39 15.56 11.76
C LEU A 506 7.08 15.80 10.28
N PRO A 507 7.72 15.08 9.35
CA PRO A 507 7.45 15.24 7.92
C PRO A 507 6.06 14.68 7.59
N LEU A 508 5.24 15.51 6.95
CA LEU A 508 3.84 15.19 6.66
C LEU A 508 3.66 14.37 5.38
N ALA A 509 4.58 14.50 4.41
CA ALA A 509 4.45 13.81 3.12
C ALA A 509 4.34 12.27 3.24
N PRO A 510 5.15 11.58 4.07
CA PRO A 510 4.99 10.15 4.35
C PRO A 510 3.64 9.80 4.99
N LEU A 511 3.16 10.64 5.90
CA LEU A 511 1.90 10.42 6.63
C LEU A 511 0.70 10.49 5.68
N LEU A 512 0.66 11.50 4.81
CA LEU A 512 -0.37 11.65 3.79
C LEU A 512 -0.30 10.56 2.72
N ALA A 513 0.90 10.18 2.30
CA ALA A 513 1.07 9.07 1.36
C ALA A 513 0.52 7.75 1.93
N ASN A 514 0.68 7.52 3.24
CA ASN A 514 0.10 6.35 3.90
C ASN A 514 -1.44 6.47 4.03
N LEU A 515 -1.95 7.64 4.43
CA LEU A 515 -3.39 7.92 4.49
C LEU A 515 -4.06 7.65 3.15
N PHE A 516 -3.53 8.19 2.05
CA PHE A 516 -4.15 8.03 0.73
C PHE A 516 -4.07 6.60 0.19
N ARG A 517 -3.11 5.80 0.68
CA ARG A 517 -3.01 4.38 0.35
C ARG A 517 -4.02 3.53 1.11
N THR A 518 -4.33 3.94 2.33
CA THR A 518 -5.20 3.18 3.27
C THR A 518 -6.66 3.60 3.19
N ASP A 519 -6.93 4.87 2.94
CA ASP A 519 -8.28 5.44 2.82
C ASP A 519 -8.52 6.00 1.41
N PRO A 520 -9.21 5.24 0.52
CA PRO A 520 -9.46 5.66 -0.85
C PRO A 520 -10.40 6.87 -0.96
N ARG A 521 -11.13 7.25 0.11
CA ARG A 521 -12.00 8.44 0.11
C ARG A 521 -11.23 9.72 -0.22
N TRP A 522 -9.93 9.74 0.11
CA TRP A 522 -9.05 10.89 -0.15
C TRP A 522 -8.59 11.02 -1.59
N LEU A 523 -8.74 9.98 -2.40
CA LEU A 523 -8.30 9.98 -3.81
C LEU A 523 -9.42 10.40 -4.78
N GLU A 524 -10.67 10.28 -4.35
CA GLU A 524 -11.85 10.59 -5.15
C GLU A 524 -12.48 11.91 -4.72
N ALA A 525 -12.67 12.82 -5.68
CA ALA A 525 -13.11 14.19 -5.37
C ALA A 525 -14.53 14.27 -4.77
N VAL A 526 -15.39 13.28 -5.07
CA VAL A 526 -16.75 13.19 -4.51
C VAL A 526 -16.72 12.67 -3.08
N GLU A 527 -15.91 11.65 -2.81
CA GLU A 527 -15.77 11.06 -1.47
C GLU A 527 -15.02 12.00 -0.53
N LEU A 528 -13.98 12.71 -1.01
CA LEU A 528 -13.24 13.71 -0.24
C LEU A 528 -14.16 14.81 0.32
N GLU A 529 -15.19 15.21 -0.43
CA GLU A 529 -16.14 16.23 0.03
C GLU A 529 -17.12 15.73 1.08
N ARG A 530 -17.44 14.42 1.06
CA ARG A 530 -18.36 13.81 2.00
C ARG A 530 -17.78 13.69 3.41
N ILE A 531 -16.45 13.71 3.52
CA ILE A 531 -15.74 13.74 4.80
C ILE A 531 -16.11 15.05 5.52
N PRO A 532 -16.67 15.08 6.73
CA PRO A 532 -16.90 16.31 7.48
C PRO A 532 -15.58 17.02 7.84
N ASP A 533 -15.54 18.35 7.88
CA ASP A 533 -14.29 19.10 8.16
C ASP A 533 -13.76 18.89 9.59
N ASP A 534 -14.66 18.58 10.52
CA ASP A 534 -14.41 18.24 11.92
C ASP A 534 -14.13 16.74 12.15
N GLU A 535 -14.24 15.89 11.12
CA GLU A 535 -13.84 14.48 11.22
C GLU A 535 -12.36 14.40 11.60
N GLY A 536 -12.06 13.81 12.76
CA GLY A 536 -10.69 13.58 13.19
C GLY A 536 -10.08 12.40 12.43
N ILE A 537 -8.97 12.67 11.75
CA ILE A 537 -8.24 11.71 10.92
C ILE A 537 -6.99 11.27 11.66
N ASP A 538 -6.82 9.96 11.79
CA ASP A 538 -5.66 9.38 12.45
C ASP A 538 -4.51 9.18 11.46
N LEU A 539 -3.38 9.82 11.74
CA LEU A 539 -2.12 9.63 11.04
C LEU A 539 -1.16 8.85 11.94
N TYR A 540 -0.45 7.87 11.38
CA TYR A 540 0.49 7.04 12.14
C TYR A 540 1.93 7.32 11.67
N THR A 541 2.80 7.67 12.61
CA THR A 541 4.25 7.82 12.34
C THR A 541 4.91 6.47 12.09
N ALA A 542 6.14 6.48 11.56
CA ALA A 542 6.95 5.27 11.38
C ALA A 542 7.26 4.53 12.69
N ARG A 543 7.18 5.22 13.84
CA ARG A 543 7.36 4.64 15.18
C ARG A 543 6.04 4.22 15.86
N GLY A 544 4.92 4.25 15.12
CA GLY A 544 3.62 3.83 15.65
C GLY A 544 2.83 4.89 16.43
N LYS A 545 3.40 6.08 16.67
CA LYS A 545 2.68 7.21 17.32
C LYS A 545 1.46 7.65 16.49
N ARG A 546 0.31 7.84 17.13
CA ARG A 546 -0.96 8.28 16.52
C ARG A 546 -1.15 9.79 16.68
N LEU A 547 -1.31 10.50 15.55
CA LEU A 547 -1.70 11.90 15.51
C LEU A 547 -3.14 12.03 15.03
N ARG A 548 -3.96 12.82 15.73
CA ARG A 548 -5.35 13.10 15.35
C ARG A 548 -5.43 14.48 14.71
N VAL A 549 -5.82 14.57 13.44
CA VAL A 549 -5.88 15.83 12.69
C VAL A 549 -7.28 16.05 12.11
N PRO A 550 -7.88 17.25 12.22
CA PRO A 550 -9.16 17.55 11.57
C PRO A 550 -9.07 17.44 10.05
N ALA A 551 -10.02 16.76 9.41
CA ALA A 551 -10.03 16.55 7.96
C ALA A 551 -10.01 17.88 7.17
N GLY A 552 -10.64 18.94 7.69
CA GLY A 552 -10.64 20.27 7.09
C GLY A 552 -9.24 20.89 6.91
N ARG A 553 -8.24 20.42 7.68
CA ARG A 553 -6.83 20.82 7.52
C ARG A 553 -6.13 20.09 6.39
N LEU A 554 -6.51 18.83 6.14
CA LEU A 554 -5.86 17.96 5.15
C LEU A 554 -6.53 18.05 3.77
N LYS A 555 -7.84 18.31 3.71
CA LYS A 555 -8.63 18.36 2.48
C LYS A 555 -8.06 19.30 1.40
N PRO A 556 -7.61 20.54 1.70
CA PRO A 556 -7.01 21.40 0.68
C PRO A 556 -5.73 20.81 0.11
N LEU A 557 -4.89 20.18 0.95
CA LEU A 557 -3.69 19.49 0.47
C LEU A 557 -4.04 18.32 -0.43
N ALA A 558 -5.04 17.52 -0.06
CA ALA A 558 -5.51 16.43 -0.91
C ALA A 558 -6.05 16.99 -2.24
N ALA A 559 -7.04 17.87 -2.20
CA ALA A 559 -7.65 18.47 -3.40
C ALA A 559 -6.61 19.12 -4.34
N THR A 560 -5.60 19.78 -3.77
CA THR A 560 -4.61 20.52 -4.53
C THR A 560 -3.38 19.69 -4.88
N LEU A 561 -3.04 18.59 -4.21
CA LEU A 561 -1.77 17.85 -4.42
C LEU A 561 -1.94 16.33 -4.62
N ILE A 562 -3.17 15.79 -4.68
CA ILE A 562 -3.46 14.35 -4.87
C ILE A 562 -2.63 13.72 -6.01
N ASP A 563 -2.44 14.42 -7.14
CA ASP A 563 -1.68 13.92 -8.29
C ASP A 563 -0.20 13.69 -8.00
N LEU A 564 0.37 14.39 -7.00
CA LEU A 564 1.77 14.31 -6.63
C LEU A 564 2.06 13.13 -5.68
N PHE A 565 1.06 12.70 -4.89
CA PHE A 565 1.23 11.63 -3.91
C PHE A 565 1.14 10.21 -4.51
N ASP A 566 0.46 10.04 -5.65
CA ASP A 566 0.24 8.74 -6.29
C ASP A 566 1.48 8.18 -7.01
N GLY A 567 2.60 8.91 -6.97
CA GLY A 567 3.94 8.51 -7.44
C GLY A 567 5.04 8.72 -6.41
N PHE A 568 4.69 8.97 -5.14
CA PHE A 568 5.66 9.19 -4.07
C PHE A 568 6.44 7.92 -3.78
N THR A 569 7.71 7.87 -4.19
CA THR A 569 8.59 6.71 -4.04
C THR A 569 9.30 6.64 -2.69
N GLY A 570 8.92 7.50 -1.73
CA GLY A 570 9.58 7.70 -0.44
C GLY A 570 10.40 8.98 -0.39
N GLY A 571 10.62 9.51 0.82
CA GLY A 571 11.30 10.79 1.09
C GLY A 571 10.52 11.62 2.12
N ASN A 572 10.95 12.86 2.38
CA ASN A 572 10.21 13.81 3.23
C ASN A 572 9.57 14.96 2.45
N THR A 573 9.93 15.12 1.17
CA THR A 573 9.57 16.28 0.35
C THR A 573 8.83 15.89 -0.93
N LEU A 574 7.98 16.78 -1.43
CA LEU A 574 7.26 16.65 -2.69
C LEU A 574 7.95 17.47 -3.78
N ARG A 575 8.19 16.87 -4.94
CA ARG A 575 8.77 17.58 -6.08
C ARG A 575 7.68 18.28 -6.90
N LEU A 576 7.82 19.59 -7.07
CA LEU A 576 6.88 20.49 -7.74
C LEU A 576 7.53 21.18 -8.93
N SER A 577 6.77 21.42 -10.00
CA SER A 577 7.26 22.25 -11.10
C SER A 577 7.12 23.73 -10.73
N ARG A 578 8.00 24.60 -11.27
CA ARG A 578 7.81 26.06 -11.18
C ARG A 578 6.43 26.55 -11.66
N PHE A 579 5.79 25.78 -12.52
CA PHE A 579 4.47 26.07 -13.06
C PHE A 579 3.30 25.64 -12.14
N ASP A 580 3.58 24.94 -11.03
CA ASP A 580 2.59 24.66 -9.97
C ASP A 580 2.44 25.83 -8.98
N ALA A 581 3.21 26.92 -9.15
CA ALA A 581 3.20 28.09 -8.28
C ALA A 581 1.79 28.69 -8.02
N PRO A 582 0.87 28.79 -9.01
CA PRO A 582 -0.50 29.26 -8.74
C PRO A 582 -1.28 28.36 -7.77
N ARG A 583 -1.01 27.05 -7.74
CA ARG A 583 -1.65 26.10 -6.81
C ARG A 583 -1.14 26.30 -5.39
N LEU A 584 0.16 26.59 -5.25
CA LEU A 584 0.76 26.92 -3.96
C LEU A 584 0.23 28.25 -3.41
N ALA A 585 -0.05 29.22 -4.30
CA ALA A 585 -0.74 30.45 -3.90
C ALA A 585 -2.16 30.19 -3.39
N GLU A 586 -2.91 29.21 -3.93
CA GLU A 586 -4.21 28.82 -3.37
C GLU A 586 -4.09 28.15 -1.98
N LEU A 587 -2.96 27.51 -1.67
CA LEU A 587 -2.67 26.95 -0.33
C LEU A 587 -2.24 28.02 0.69
N SER A 588 -1.95 29.24 0.23
CA SER A 588 -1.42 30.33 1.06
C SER A 588 -2.46 31.04 1.93
N ASP A 589 -3.66 30.48 2.10
CA ASP A 589 -4.65 31.01 3.02
C ASP A 589 -4.04 31.08 4.44
N ILE A 590 -3.64 32.31 4.82
CA ILE A 590 -2.59 32.65 5.80
C ILE A 590 -2.90 32.13 7.22
N SER A 591 -4.13 31.67 7.44
CA SER A 591 -4.61 31.12 8.71
C SER A 591 -4.25 29.64 8.95
N ARG A 592 -3.81 28.90 7.91
CA ARG A 592 -3.67 27.43 8.01
C ARG A 592 -2.24 26.89 8.01
N TRP A 593 -1.30 27.59 7.37
CA TRP A 593 0.08 27.14 7.13
C TRP A 593 1.08 28.28 7.24
N GLN A 594 2.18 28.08 7.99
CA GLN A 594 3.32 29.00 7.97
C GLN A 594 4.33 28.54 6.91
N PHE A 595 4.32 29.20 5.76
CA PHE A 595 5.28 28.93 4.68
C PHE A 595 6.54 29.80 4.85
N ARG A 596 7.74 29.20 4.82
CA ARG A 596 9.02 29.92 4.78
C ARG A 596 9.66 29.81 3.38
N GLY A 597 10.28 30.89 2.88
CA GLY A 597 10.91 30.95 1.54
C GLY A 597 10.03 31.46 0.38
N GLN A 598 8.99 32.25 0.67
CA GLN A 598 7.89 32.58 -0.28
C GLN A 598 8.20 33.53 -1.46
N SER A 599 9.27 34.35 -1.44
CA SER A 599 9.34 35.55 -2.29
C SER A 599 9.28 35.28 -3.79
N ASP A 600 10.07 34.32 -4.27
CA ASP A 600 10.31 34.19 -5.72
C ASP A 600 9.18 33.41 -6.42
N ILE A 601 8.54 32.51 -5.69
CA ILE A 601 7.48 31.63 -6.17
C ILE A 601 6.12 32.33 -6.10
N MET A 602 5.88 33.14 -5.06
CA MET A 602 4.70 34.01 -5.03
C MET A 602 4.81 35.09 -6.09
N ALA A 603 6.01 35.66 -6.33
CA ALA A 603 6.24 36.56 -7.45
C ALA A 603 6.02 35.86 -8.81
N LEU A 604 6.40 34.59 -8.97
CA LEU A 604 6.12 33.80 -10.17
C LEU A 604 4.61 33.50 -10.33
N ALA A 605 3.93 33.11 -9.26
CA ALA A 605 2.49 32.86 -9.26
C ALA A 605 1.71 34.13 -9.61
N GLU A 606 2.08 35.26 -9.02
CA GLU A 606 1.49 36.57 -9.30
C GLU A 606 1.75 37.00 -10.74
N ARG A 607 2.96 36.77 -11.29
CA ARG A 607 3.27 37.00 -12.72
C ARG A 607 2.42 36.13 -13.64
N LEU A 608 2.28 34.83 -13.36
CA LEU A 608 1.45 33.90 -14.13
C LEU A 608 -0.05 34.22 -14.05
N LEU A 609 -0.53 34.77 -12.93
CA LEU A 609 -1.89 35.26 -12.78
C LEU A 609 -2.10 36.59 -13.53
N LYS A 610 -1.11 37.50 -13.49
CA LYS A 610 -1.10 38.77 -14.25
C LYS A 610 -1.03 38.58 -15.77
N ALA A 611 -0.58 37.42 -16.24
CA ALA A 611 -0.66 37.00 -17.64
C ALA A 611 -2.07 37.13 -18.26
N GLN A 612 -3.12 37.16 -17.44
CA GLN A 612 -4.51 37.26 -17.89
C GLN A 612 -4.99 38.70 -18.17
N GLY A 613 -4.11 39.70 -18.09
CA GLY A 613 -4.41 41.10 -18.35
C GLY A 613 -3.26 41.86 -19.05
N ILE A 614 -2.52 41.18 -19.92
CA ILE A 614 -1.33 41.75 -20.58
C ILE A 614 -1.76 42.92 -21.47
N GLY A 615 -1.11 44.07 -21.24
CA GLY A 615 -1.41 45.35 -21.89
C GLY A 615 -1.09 45.40 -23.38
N ASP A 616 -1.47 46.52 -24.00
CA ASP A 616 -1.29 46.80 -25.42
C ASP A 616 0.20 46.80 -25.81
N VAL A 617 0.56 46.04 -26.85
CA VAL A 617 1.91 45.99 -27.39
C VAL A 617 1.87 46.52 -28.81
N GLU A 618 2.66 47.57 -29.07
CA GLU A 618 2.77 48.12 -30.42
C GLU A 618 3.46 47.12 -31.36
N PRO A 619 2.90 46.86 -32.55
CA PRO A 619 3.52 45.99 -33.55
C PRO A 619 4.92 46.47 -33.97
N PRO A 620 5.80 45.58 -34.47
CA PRO A 620 7.13 45.99 -34.92
C PRO A 620 7.08 46.93 -36.13
N ALA A 621 8.06 47.82 -36.24
CA ALA A 621 8.03 48.91 -37.22
C ALA A 621 8.07 48.42 -38.67
N GLY A 622 8.74 47.29 -38.93
CA GLY A 622 8.82 46.66 -40.26
C GLY A 622 7.55 45.91 -40.67
N PHE A 623 6.59 45.71 -39.77
CA PHE A 623 5.38 44.91 -40.04
C PHE A 623 4.40 45.67 -40.92
N LYS A 624 4.04 45.09 -42.07
CA LYS A 624 3.27 45.77 -43.14
C LYS A 624 1.76 45.61 -43.01
N LEU A 625 1.28 44.73 -42.13
CA LEU A 625 -0.14 44.49 -41.91
C LEU A 625 -0.60 45.18 -40.63
N GLU A 626 -1.68 45.95 -40.69
CA GLU A 626 -2.30 46.51 -39.48
C GLU A 626 -2.96 45.39 -38.66
N LEU A 627 -2.44 45.13 -37.45
CA LEU A 627 -3.00 44.14 -36.55
C LEU A 627 -4.29 44.66 -35.91
N ARG A 628 -5.33 43.82 -35.94
CA ARG A 628 -6.60 44.08 -35.26
C ARG A 628 -6.39 44.11 -33.74
N PRO A 629 -7.29 44.73 -32.94
CA PRO A 629 -7.14 44.82 -31.49
C PRO A 629 -6.86 43.47 -30.81
N TYR A 630 -7.65 42.43 -31.11
CA TYR A 630 -7.39 41.10 -30.58
C TYR A 630 -6.06 40.51 -31.09
N GLN A 631 -5.60 40.82 -32.30
CA GLN A 631 -4.29 40.35 -32.76
C GLN A 631 -3.14 41.01 -32.00
N LYS A 632 -3.29 42.28 -31.60
CA LYS A 632 -2.34 42.97 -30.71
C LYS A 632 -2.30 42.33 -29.32
N GLU A 633 -3.45 42.01 -28.73
CA GLU A 633 -3.51 41.24 -27.47
C GLU A 633 -2.80 39.87 -27.60
N GLY A 634 -2.95 39.21 -28.74
CA GLY A 634 -2.27 37.95 -29.01
C GLY A 634 -0.76 38.11 -29.13
N LEU A 635 -0.30 39.16 -29.80
CA LEU A 635 1.12 39.53 -29.85
C LEU A 635 1.66 39.85 -28.44
N ALA A 636 0.91 40.59 -27.63
CA ALA A 636 1.26 40.90 -26.26
C ALA A 636 1.39 39.64 -25.40
N TRP A 637 0.47 38.69 -25.55
CA TRP A 637 0.55 37.38 -24.92
C TRP A 637 1.78 36.58 -25.34
N LEU A 638 2.13 36.57 -26.63
CA LEU A 638 3.37 35.93 -27.10
C LEU A 638 4.62 36.59 -26.50
N GLN A 639 4.64 37.92 -26.40
CA GLN A 639 5.75 38.66 -25.76
C GLN A 639 5.88 38.33 -24.26
N PHE A 640 4.76 38.24 -23.55
CA PHE A 640 4.73 37.84 -22.14
C PHE A 640 5.28 36.44 -21.92
N LEU A 641 4.85 35.45 -22.74
CA LEU A 641 5.37 34.09 -22.65
C LEU A 641 6.89 34.08 -22.83
N ARG A 642 7.40 34.80 -23.83
CA ARG A 642 8.83 34.92 -24.05
C ARG A 642 9.52 35.53 -22.84
N GLU A 643 9.08 36.70 -22.38
CA GLU A 643 9.70 37.45 -21.27
C GLU A 643 9.84 36.60 -20.00
N HIS A 644 8.94 35.65 -19.80
CA HIS A 644 8.91 34.77 -18.63
C HIS A 644 9.47 33.36 -18.90
N GLU A 645 10.12 33.14 -20.04
CA GLU A 645 10.65 31.83 -20.47
C GLU A 645 9.61 30.70 -20.45
N LEU A 646 8.39 31.05 -20.86
CA LEU A 646 7.26 30.15 -20.96
C LEU A 646 7.03 29.69 -22.40
N SER A 647 6.27 28.62 -22.52
CA SER A 647 5.79 28.06 -23.79
C SER A 647 4.26 28.06 -23.77
N GLY A 648 3.62 28.07 -24.94
CA GLY A 648 2.16 28.09 -25.00
C GLY A 648 1.54 27.60 -26.29
N ILE A 649 0.20 27.56 -26.29
CA ILE A 649 -0.65 27.20 -27.42
C ILE A 649 -1.45 28.45 -27.81
N LEU A 650 -1.19 29.00 -29.00
CA LEU A 650 -2.06 29.99 -29.62
C LEU A 650 -3.20 29.24 -30.34
N ALA A 651 -4.33 29.16 -29.64
CA ALA A 651 -5.49 28.35 -29.98
C ALA A 651 -6.66 29.16 -30.57
N ASP A 652 -6.38 30.29 -31.22
CA ASP A 652 -7.39 31.09 -31.92
C ASP A 652 -8.09 30.30 -33.03
N ASP A 653 -9.40 30.52 -33.18
CA ASP A 653 -10.19 29.94 -34.27
C ASP A 653 -9.55 30.17 -35.66
N MET A 654 -9.80 29.24 -36.57
CA MET A 654 -9.30 29.32 -37.95
C MET A 654 -9.73 30.64 -38.62
N GLY A 655 -8.77 31.33 -39.23
CA GLY A 655 -9.00 32.61 -39.90
C GLY A 655 -8.82 33.87 -39.03
N LEU A 656 -8.52 33.74 -37.73
CA LEU A 656 -8.20 34.90 -36.87
C LEU A 656 -6.76 35.45 -37.04
N GLY A 657 -5.95 34.83 -37.90
CA GLY A 657 -4.61 35.34 -38.26
C GLY A 657 -3.49 34.94 -37.29
N LYS A 658 -3.43 33.67 -36.88
CA LYS A 658 -2.34 33.13 -36.04
C LYS A 658 -0.96 33.32 -36.67
N THR A 659 -0.84 33.11 -37.98
CA THR A 659 0.39 33.32 -38.75
C THR A 659 0.85 34.78 -38.70
N ALA A 660 -0.06 35.73 -38.90
CA ALA A 660 0.24 37.16 -38.79
C ALA A 660 0.74 37.55 -37.39
N GLN A 661 0.07 37.09 -36.33
CA GLN A 661 0.51 37.30 -34.94
C GLN A 661 1.92 36.72 -34.68
N THR A 662 2.18 35.53 -35.23
CA THR A 662 3.47 34.84 -35.08
C THR A 662 4.60 35.53 -35.85
N LEU A 663 4.34 35.99 -37.07
CA LEU A 663 5.31 36.75 -37.88
C LEU A 663 5.61 38.12 -37.24
N ALA A 664 4.60 38.79 -36.68
CA ALA A 664 4.81 40.01 -35.90
C ALA A 664 5.68 39.73 -34.67
N HIS A 665 5.45 38.63 -33.95
CA HIS A 665 6.30 38.23 -32.83
C HIS A 665 7.76 38.01 -33.26
N LEU A 666 8.00 37.23 -34.32
CA LEU A 666 9.34 36.97 -34.85
C LEU A 666 10.07 38.24 -35.32
N LEU A 667 9.38 39.13 -36.02
CA LEU A 667 9.95 40.40 -36.46
C LEU A 667 10.31 41.30 -35.27
N MET A 668 9.46 41.34 -34.24
CA MET A 668 9.75 42.08 -33.01
C MET A 668 10.97 41.53 -32.27
N GLU A 669 11.15 40.21 -32.25
CA GLU A 669 12.35 39.58 -31.70
C GLU A 669 13.62 39.97 -32.46
N LYS A 670 13.52 40.05 -33.79
CA LYS A 670 14.61 40.49 -34.66
C LYS A 670 14.96 41.97 -34.46
N GLU A 671 13.97 42.86 -34.53
CA GLU A 671 14.17 44.30 -34.39
C GLU A 671 14.76 44.69 -33.03
N ALA A 672 14.40 43.95 -31.99
CA ALA A 672 14.97 44.14 -30.65
C ALA A 672 16.34 43.47 -30.44
N GLY A 673 16.91 42.82 -31.46
CA GLY A 673 18.22 42.17 -31.40
C GLY A 673 18.25 40.89 -30.54
N ARG A 674 17.08 40.30 -30.25
CA ARG A 674 16.94 39.12 -29.37
C ARG A 674 16.92 37.80 -30.14
N LEU A 675 16.63 37.85 -31.44
CA LEU A 675 16.69 36.70 -32.35
C LEU A 675 18.15 36.39 -32.74
N ASP A 676 18.92 35.89 -31.77
CA ASP A 676 20.34 35.51 -31.93
C ASP A 676 20.54 34.14 -32.62
N LYS A 677 19.47 33.34 -32.71
CA LYS A 677 19.40 32.03 -33.35
C LYS A 677 18.17 31.95 -34.26
N PRO A 678 18.17 31.09 -35.29
CA PRO A 678 17.02 30.95 -36.18
C PRO A 678 15.77 30.45 -35.43
N ALA A 679 14.59 30.85 -35.90
CA ALA A 679 13.32 30.22 -35.52
C ALA A 679 13.00 29.07 -36.47
N LEU A 680 12.69 27.89 -35.94
CA LEU A 680 12.28 26.72 -36.71
C LEU A 680 10.75 26.57 -36.67
N ILE A 681 10.12 26.58 -37.84
CA ILE A 681 8.67 26.37 -37.99
C ILE A 681 8.43 25.06 -38.71
N ILE A 682 7.65 24.19 -38.06
CA ILE A 682 7.28 22.87 -38.55
C ILE A 682 5.79 22.89 -38.87
N LEU A 683 5.45 22.60 -40.11
CA LEU A 683 4.10 22.78 -40.62
C LEU A 683 3.70 21.67 -41.63
N PRO A 684 2.39 21.45 -41.88
CA PRO A 684 1.93 20.57 -42.94
C PRO A 684 2.48 20.97 -44.30
N THR A 685 2.79 20.01 -45.18
CA THR A 685 3.41 20.29 -46.49
C THR A 685 2.65 21.31 -47.34
N SER A 686 1.31 21.39 -47.21
CA SER A 686 0.47 22.37 -47.88
C SER A 686 0.75 23.82 -47.48
N LEU A 687 1.20 24.07 -46.26
CA LEU A 687 1.28 25.42 -45.68
C LEU A 687 2.61 26.13 -45.96
N ILE A 688 3.60 25.45 -46.54
CA ILE A 688 4.94 26.04 -46.78
C ILE A 688 4.82 27.31 -47.62
N PHE A 689 4.05 27.23 -48.69
CA PHE A 689 3.85 28.35 -49.60
C PHE A 689 3.10 29.50 -48.94
N ASN A 690 2.06 29.19 -48.15
CA ASN A 690 1.30 30.19 -47.44
C ASN A 690 2.19 30.97 -46.47
N TRP A 691 2.99 30.27 -45.64
CA TRP A 691 3.94 30.90 -44.73
C TRP A 691 4.97 31.78 -45.45
N LYS A 692 5.52 31.32 -46.58
CA LYS A 692 6.45 32.13 -47.38
C LYS A 692 5.81 33.41 -47.91
N ASN A 693 4.60 33.29 -48.46
CA ASN A 693 3.88 34.43 -49.05
C ASN A 693 3.45 35.43 -47.98
N GLU A 694 2.94 34.95 -46.85
CA GLU A 694 2.58 35.78 -45.71
C GLU A 694 3.80 36.45 -45.09
N ALA A 695 4.94 35.75 -44.95
CA ALA A 695 6.18 36.36 -44.47
C ALA A 695 6.66 37.47 -45.41
N ALA A 696 6.70 37.21 -46.73
CA ALA A 696 7.08 38.22 -47.72
C ALA A 696 6.15 39.44 -47.74
N ARG A 697 4.85 39.23 -47.48
CA ARG A 697 3.83 40.29 -47.47
C ARG A 697 3.82 41.08 -46.17
N PHE A 698 3.89 40.41 -45.02
CA PHE A 698 3.66 41.00 -43.70
C PHE A 698 4.96 41.41 -43.00
N ALA A 699 6.05 40.66 -43.19
CA ALA A 699 7.33 40.87 -42.53
C ALA A 699 8.50 40.69 -43.52
N PRO A 700 8.61 41.54 -44.56
CA PRO A 700 9.59 41.39 -45.65
C PRO A 700 11.04 41.43 -45.18
N ASP A 701 11.29 42.03 -44.01
CA ASP A 701 12.63 42.12 -43.41
C ASP A 701 13.09 40.80 -42.78
N LEU A 702 12.22 39.80 -42.59
CA LEU A 702 12.60 38.45 -42.14
C LEU A 702 13.18 37.62 -43.29
N LYS A 703 14.40 37.11 -43.12
CA LYS A 703 15.03 36.14 -44.03
C LYS A 703 14.47 34.75 -43.78
N VAL A 704 13.64 34.26 -44.71
CA VAL A 704 12.99 32.95 -44.61
C VAL A 704 13.66 31.91 -45.50
N LEU A 705 14.10 30.81 -44.91
CA LEU A 705 14.63 29.63 -45.61
C LEU A 705 13.58 28.51 -45.64
N SER A 706 13.35 27.91 -46.81
CA SER A 706 12.41 26.79 -46.97
C SER A 706 13.17 25.49 -47.23
N LEU A 707 13.25 24.61 -46.23
CA LEU A 707 13.86 23.28 -46.33
C LEU A 707 12.84 22.25 -46.83
N HIS A 708 12.44 22.39 -48.09
CA HIS A 708 11.50 21.50 -48.75
C HIS A 708 12.01 21.03 -50.11
N GLY A 709 11.52 19.88 -50.58
CA GLY A 709 11.88 19.31 -51.87
C GLY A 709 13.17 18.47 -51.86
N PRO A 710 13.57 17.95 -53.04
CA PRO A 710 14.71 17.04 -53.17
C PRO A 710 16.06 17.72 -52.92
N GLU A 711 16.20 19.00 -53.27
CA GLU A 711 17.47 19.75 -53.20
C GLU A 711 17.75 20.39 -51.83
N ARG A 712 16.84 20.24 -50.86
CA ARG A 712 16.92 20.90 -49.54
C ARG A 712 18.22 20.65 -48.78
N LYS A 713 18.89 19.51 -49.01
CA LYS A 713 20.15 19.16 -48.34
C LYS A 713 21.28 20.16 -48.63
N ILE A 714 21.27 20.78 -49.80
CA ILE A 714 22.26 21.81 -50.20
C ILE A 714 22.08 23.09 -49.37
N LEU A 715 20.90 23.29 -48.79
CA LEU A 715 20.53 24.49 -48.04
C LEU A 715 20.82 24.39 -46.53
N PHE A 716 21.14 23.21 -45.99
CA PHE A 716 21.43 23.04 -44.56
C PHE A 716 22.56 23.94 -44.04
N PRO A 717 23.68 24.16 -44.76
CA PRO A 717 24.73 25.10 -44.32
C PRO A 717 24.26 26.55 -44.19
N GLN A 718 23.10 26.91 -44.76
CA GLN A 718 22.56 28.26 -44.74
C GLN A 718 21.60 28.51 -43.56
N ILE A 719 21.30 27.51 -42.74
CA ILE A 719 20.33 27.61 -41.63
C ILE A 719 20.65 28.79 -40.70
N MET A 720 21.90 28.92 -40.28
CA MET A 720 22.34 29.98 -39.35
C MET A 720 22.38 31.39 -39.98
N GLN A 721 22.20 31.51 -41.30
CA GLN A 721 22.22 32.79 -42.02
C GLN A 721 20.82 33.40 -42.19
N HIS A 722 19.79 32.68 -41.75
CA HIS A 722 18.39 33.04 -41.90
C HIS A 722 17.73 33.24 -40.53
N ASP A 723 16.69 34.06 -40.51
CA ASP A 723 15.93 34.36 -39.28
C ASP A 723 14.89 33.26 -39.01
N VAL A 724 14.28 32.72 -40.08
CA VAL A 724 13.21 31.73 -40.01
C VAL A 724 13.51 30.58 -40.96
N VAL A 725 13.35 29.35 -40.46
CA VAL A 725 13.52 28.11 -41.22
C VAL A 725 12.19 27.35 -41.23
N LEU A 726 11.69 27.03 -42.43
CA LEU A 726 10.46 26.26 -42.62
C LEU A 726 10.80 24.83 -43.00
N THR A 727 10.20 23.86 -42.31
CA THR A 727 10.26 22.43 -42.65
C THR A 727 8.91 21.75 -42.42
N THR A 728 8.77 20.47 -42.77
CA THR A 728 7.52 19.73 -42.60
C THR A 728 7.65 18.57 -41.62
N TYR A 729 6.53 18.15 -41.02
CA TYR A 729 6.52 17.04 -40.07
C TYR A 729 7.17 15.73 -40.59
N PRO A 730 6.99 15.33 -41.87
CA PRO A 730 7.69 14.17 -42.42
C PRO A 730 9.17 14.41 -42.73
N LEU A 731 9.60 15.65 -42.94
CA LEU A 731 11.01 15.96 -43.22
C LEU A 731 11.82 16.13 -41.94
N LEU A 732 11.21 16.63 -40.87
CA LEU A 732 11.87 16.77 -39.57
C LEU A 732 12.52 15.48 -39.09
N TRP A 733 11.78 14.37 -39.09
CA TRP A 733 12.33 13.09 -38.62
C TRP A 733 13.36 12.53 -39.59
N ARG A 734 13.18 12.77 -40.90
CA ARG A 734 14.04 12.25 -41.96
C ARG A 734 15.40 12.95 -42.00
N ASP A 735 15.42 14.22 -41.64
CA ASP A 735 16.61 15.08 -41.62
C ASP A 735 16.99 15.48 -40.18
N ALA A 736 16.57 14.68 -39.19
CA ALA A 736 16.77 14.93 -37.77
C ALA A 736 18.25 15.14 -37.42
N ASP A 737 19.14 14.31 -37.98
CA ASP A 737 20.57 14.36 -37.71
C ASP A 737 21.21 15.70 -38.09
N GLU A 738 20.69 16.38 -39.12
CA GLU A 738 21.18 17.69 -39.56
C GLU A 738 20.50 18.81 -38.77
N LEU A 739 19.18 18.74 -38.61
CA LEU A 739 18.42 19.78 -37.92
C LEU A 739 18.74 19.86 -36.42
N MET A 740 19.14 18.75 -35.79
CA MET A 740 19.51 18.69 -34.36
C MET A 740 20.94 19.18 -34.07
N GLN A 741 21.75 19.46 -35.08
CA GLN A 741 23.08 20.07 -34.90
C GLN A 741 23.01 21.57 -34.57
N HIS A 742 21.84 22.18 -34.72
CA HIS A 742 21.60 23.60 -34.50
C HIS A 742 20.72 23.82 -33.27
N SER A 743 21.00 24.89 -32.52
CA SER A 743 20.08 25.42 -31.50
C SER A 743 19.19 26.49 -32.11
N TYR A 744 17.92 26.53 -31.72
CA TYR A 744 16.93 27.49 -32.23
C TYR A 744 16.47 28.49 -31.16
N HIS A 745 16.11 29.70 -31.56
CA HIS A 745 15.51 30.69 -30.64
C HIS A 745 14.08 30.30 -30.30
N LEU A 746 13.30 29.93 -31.32
CA LEU A 746 11.90 29.58 -31.19
C LEU A 746 11.61 28.35 -32.06
N LEU A 747 10.89 27.38 -31.49
CA LEU A 747 10.37 26.22 -32.20
C LEU A 747 8.85 26.31 -32.26
N ILE A 748 8.30 26.40 -33.47
CA ILE A 748 6.88 26.63 -33.73
C ILE A 748 6.30 25.41 -34.44
N LEU A 749 5.22 24.86 -33.89
CA LEU A 749 4.43 23.81 -34.54
C LEU A 749 3.14 24.42 -35.07
N ASP A 750 3.00 24.50 -36.38
CA ASP A 750 1.74 24.88 -37.02
C ASP A 750 0.86 23.66 -37.28
N GLU A 751 -0.44 23.81 -37.07
CA GLU A 751 -1.40 22.71 -36.96
C GLU A 751 -0.87 21.60 -36.04
N ALA A 752 -0.52 21.97 -34.80
CA ALA A 752 0.14 21.11 -33.80
C ALA A 752 -0.62 19.80 -33.51
N GLN A 753 -1.93 19.73 -33.81
CA GLN A 753 -2.72 18.49 -33.76
C GLN A 753 -2.21 17.40 -34.70
N THR A 754 -1.38 17.75 -35.70
CA THR A 754 -0.65 16.78 -36.54
C THR A 754 0.25 15.88 -35.68
N VAL A 755 0.69 16.35 -34.51
CA VAL A 755 1.50 15.63 -33.52
C VAL A 755 0.64 15.15 -32.34
N LYS A 756 -0.57 14.66 -32.63
CA LYS A 756 -1.49 14.12 -31.60
C LYS A 756 -1.01 12.85 -30.90
N ASN A 757 -0.12 12.09 -31.54
CA ASN A 757 0.42 10.85 -30.97
C ASN A 757 1.86 11.04 -30.50
N ALA A 758 2.04 11.09 -29.18
CA ALA A 758 3.34 11.23 -28.54
C ALA A 758 4.35 10.12 -28.87
N GLN A 759 3.89 8.94 -29.33
CA GLN A 759 4.74 7.82 -29.73
C GLN A 759 5.16 7.87 -31.21
N SER A 760 4.66 8.84 -31.99
CA SER A 760 5.07 8.98 -33.38
C SER A 760 6.53 9.42 -33.50
N GLN A 761 7.23 8.96 -34.55
CA GLN A 761 8.61 9.36 -34.83
C GLN A 761 8.75 10.88 -34.97
N SER A 762 7.76 11.55 -35.59
CA SER A 762 7.72 13.01 -35.65
C SER A 762 7.63 13.64 -34.25
N ALA A 763 6.77 13.15 -33.34
CA ALA A 763 6.67 13.68 -31.97
C ALA A 763 7.98 13.51 -31.19
N GLU A 764 8.65 12.36 -31.36
CA GLU A 764 9.92 12.10 -30.72
C GLU A 764 11.03 13.01 -31.25
N ALA A 765 11.10 13.20 -32.57
CA ALA A 765 12.05 14.10 -33.19
C ALA A 765 11.85 15.56 -32.74
N VAL A 766 10.59 16.03 -32.71
CA VAL A 766 10.23 17.38 -32.22
C VAL A 766 10.72 17.61 -30.79
N ARG A 767 10.60 16.64 -29.89
CA ARG A 767 11.04 16.80 -28.48
C ARG A 767 12.55 16.98 -28.34
N LYS A 768 13.34 16.35 -29.22
CA LYS A 768 14.81 16.36 -29.19
C LYS A 768 15.43 17.66 -29.74
N VAL A 769 14.65 18.48 -30.45
CA VAL A 769 15.14 19.76 -30.97
C VAL A 769 15.47 20.70 -29.79
N ASP A 770 16.68 21.25 -29.80
CA ASP A 770 17.14 22.25 -28.85
C ASP A 770 16.58 23.63 -29.21
N ALA A 771 15.69 24.17 -28.38
CA ALA A 771 15.03 25.46 -28.61
C ALA A 771 14.77 26.20 -27.29
N ARG A 772 15.07 27.50 -27.26
CA ARG A 772 14.88 28.39 -26.09
C ARG A 772 13.40 28.57 -25.75
N HIS A 773 12.56 28.79 -26.76
CA HIS A 773 11.11 28.96 -26.60
C HIS A 773 10.34 27.98 -27.50
N ARG A 774 9.12 27.61 -27.10
CA ARG A 774 8.26 26.69 -27.86
C ARG A 774 6.85 27.23 -27.98
N LEU A 775 6.28 27.11 -29.18
CA LEU A 775 4.94 27.60 -29.49
C LEU A 775 4.17 26.58 -30.33
N CYS A 776 2.93 26.30 -29.95
CA CYS A 776 1.99 25.54 -30.76
C CYS A 776 0.93 26.48 -31.34
N LEU A 777 0.64 26.33 -32.63
CA LEU A 777 -0.47 26.98 -33.32
C LEU A 777 -1.47 25.90 -33.72
N THR A 778 -2.72 26.03 -33.30
CA THR A 778 -3.78 25.08 -33.68
C THR A 778 -5.16 25.68 -33.46
N GLY A 779 -6.09 25.53 -34.40
CA GLY A 779 -7.49 25.93 -34.16
C GLY A 779 -8.24 24.98 -33.22
N THR A 780 -7.74 23.76 -33.05
CA THR A 780 -8.42 22.67 -32.34
C THR A 780 -7.41 21.94 -31.45
N PRO A 781 -7.03 22.53 -30.30
CA PRO A 781 -6.04 21.93 -29.40
C PRO A 781 -6.48 20.59 -28.80
N LEU A 782 -7.78 20.28 -28.87
CA LEU A 782 -8.38 19.01 -28.43
C LEU A 782 -9.40 18.57 -29.49
N GLU A 783 -9.14 17.46 -30.19
CA GLU A 783 -10.08 16.90 -31.18
C GLU A 783 -10.86 15.73 -30.58
N ASN A 784 -10.14 14.68 -30.17
CA ASN A 784 -10.75 13.38 -29.87
C ASN A 784 -10.67 13.01 -28.39
N HIS A 785 -9.52 13.25 -27.76
CA HIS A 785 -9.28 12.87 -26.37
C HIS A 785 -8.16 13.71 -25.72
N LEU A 786 -8.19 13.84 -24.39
CA LEU A 786 -7.22 14.60 -23.56
C LEU A 786 -5.77 14.13 -23.72
N GLY A 787 -5.53 12.92 -24.21
CA GLY A 787 -4.17 12.47 -24.56
C GLY A 787 -3.49 13.31 -25.65
N GLU A 788 -4.25 13.96 -26.54
CA GLU A 788 -3.71 14.83 -27.59
C GLU A 788 -3.21 16.15 -26.97
N LEU A 789 -3.99 16.69 -26.02
CA LEU A 789 -3.63 17.85 -25.22
C LEU A 789 -2.35 17.57 -24.41
N TRP A 790 -2.27 16.39 -23.77
CA TRP A 790 -1.06 15.97 -23.06
C TRP A 790 0.16 15.92 -23.98
N SER A 791 0.02 15.39 -25.21
CA SER A 791 1.12 15.37 -26.19
C SER A 791 1.64 16.77 -26.53
N GLN A 792 0.75 17.76 -26.67
CA GLN A 792 1.13 19.16 -26.91
C GLN A 792 1.85 19.76 -25.70
N PHE A 793 1.35 19.53 -24.48
CA PHE A 793 1.99 20.03 -23.27
C PHE A 793 3.31 19.34 -22.95
N ASP A 794 3.45 18.04 -23.23
CA ASP A 794 4.71 17.31 -23.10
C ASP A 794 5.78 17.88 -24.05
N PHE A 795 5.37 18.38 -25.22
CA PHE A 795 6.26 19.11 -26.12
C PHE A 795 6.63 20.50 -25.61
N LEU A 796 5.64 21.28 -25.17
CA LEU A 796 5.82 22.68 -24.75
C LEU A 796 6.56 22.80 -23.42
N LEU A 797 6.19 21.95 -22.47
CA LEU A 797 6.61 21.96 -21.07
C LEU A 797 6.80 20.49 -20.60
N PRO A 798 7.89 19.80 -20.99
CA PRO A 798 8.13 18.42 -20.62
C PRO A 798 8.01 18.18 -19.10
N GLY A 799 7.24 17.17 -18.70
CA GLY A 799 7.01 16.83 -17.28
C GLY A 799 5.93 17.66 -16.56
N PHE A 800 5.42 18.76 -17.15
CA PHE A 800 4.41 19.62 -16.53
C PHE A 800 3.11 18.90 -16.15
N LEU A 801 2.68 17.93 -16.96
CA LEU A 801 1.49 17.10 -16.73
C LEU A 801 1.84 15.66 -16.32
N GLY A 802 3.07 15.43 -15.88
CA GLY A 802 3.59 14.10 -15.57
C GLY A 802 3.72 13.18 -16.78
N THR A 803 3.99 11.90 -16.52
CA THR A 803 4.12 10.88 -17.58
C THR A 803 2.76 10.56 -18.23
N SER A 804 2.77 10.04 -19.46
CA SER A 804 1.54 9.63 -20.16
C SER A 804 0.66 8.67 -19.36
N LYS A 805 1.28 7.76 -18.59
CA LYS A 805 0.57 6.80 -17.72
C LYS A 805 -0.10 7.49 -16.54
N GLN A 806 0.62 8.37 -15.85
CA GLN A 806 0.08 9.19 -14.76
C GLN A 806 -1.05 10.06 -15.28
N PHE A 807 -0.83 10.80 -16.39
CA PHE A 807 -1.86 11.64 -16.97
C PHE A 807 -3.14 10.87 -17.34
N THR A 808 -2.98 9.65 -17.87
CA THR A 808 -4.11 8.80 -18.23
C THR A 808 -4.92 8.36 -17.00
N ARG A 809 -4.23 8.05 -15.89
CA ARG A 809 -4.85 7.64 -14.62
C ARG A 809 -5.50 8.81 -13.89
N HIS A 810 -4.81 9.95 -13.80
CA HIS A 810 -5.23 11.10 -13.02
C HIS A 810 -6.23 12.01 -13.71
N TRP A 811 -6.11 12.20 -15.02
CA TRP A 811 -6.91 13.18 -15.74
C TRP A 811 -7.82 12.52 -16.76
N ARG A 812 -7.25 11.76 -17.71
CA ARG A 812 -7.99 11.25 -18.86
C ARG A 812 -9.14 10.31 -18.47
N THR A 813 -8.84 9.23 -17.76
CA THR A 813 -9.85 8.21 -17.41
C THR A 813 -10.97 8.79 -16.56
N PRO A 814 -10.71 9.57 -15.49
CA PRO A 814 -11.75 10.21 -14.70
C PRO A 814 -12.59 11.20 -15.48
N ILE A 815 -11.98 12.05 -16.30
CA ILE A 815 -12.73 13.08 -17.05
C ILE A 815 -13.54 12.46 -18.19
N GLU A 816 -12.94 11.59 -18.99
CA GLU A 816 -13.58 11.05 -20.22
C GLU A 816 -14.52 9.87 -19.94
N LYS A 817 -14.18 8.99 -18.99
CA LYS A 817 -14.96 7.77 -18.74
C LYS A 817 -15.86 7.87 -17.52
N GLN A 818 -15.45 8.60 -16.48
CA GLN A 818 -16.20 8.72 -15.23
C GLN A 818 -16.98 10.05 -15.13
N GLY A 819 -16.71 11.02 -16.01
CA GLY A 819 -17.42 12.30 -16.04
C GLY A 819 -17.03 13.27 -14.91
N ASP A 820 -15.81 13.18 -14.37
CA ASP A 820 -15.35 14.02 -13.26
C ASP A 820 -15.18 15.50 -13.67
N LEU A 821 -16.19 16.31 -13.35
CA LEU A 821 -16.23 17.75 -13.66
C LEU A 821 -15.23 18.57 -12.84
N ARG A 822 -14.83 18.11 -11.64
CA ARG A 822 -13.84 18.81 -10.82
C ARG A 822 -12.45 18.64 -11.37
N ARG A 823 -12.05 17.40 -11.67
CA ARG A 823 -10.76 17.14 -12.32
C ARG A 823 -10.68 17.85 -13.66
N ARG A 824 -11.77 17.92 -14.42
CA ARG A 824 -11.85 18.76 -15.62
C ARG A 824 -11.57 20.23 -15.32
N SER A 825 -12.21 20.79 -14.29
CA SER A 825 -12.05 22.20 -13.91
C SER A 825 -10.64 22.50 -13.41
N LEU A 826 -10.05 21.59 -12.61
CA LEU A 826 -8.67 21.67 -12.13
C LEU A 826 -7.67 21.63 -13.28
N LEU A 827 -7.82 20.67 -14.21
CA LEU A 827 -6.97 20.59 -15.40
C LEU A 827 -7.09 21.86 -16.24
N ALA A 828 -8.32 22.34 -16.47
CA ALA A 828 -8.57 23.56 -17.23
C ALA A 828 -7.89 24.78 -16.58
N ARG A 829 -8.00 24.94 -15.26
CA ARG A 829 -7.28 26.01 -14.52
C ARG A 829 -5.77 25.88 -14.67
N ARG A 830 -5.23 24.67 -14.56
CA ARG A 830 -3.79 24.38 -14.66
C ARG A 830 -3.21 24.76 -16.02
N ILE A 831 -3.91 24.46 -17.11
CA ILE A 831 -3.42 24.73 -18.47
C ILE A 831 -3.74 26.15 -18.97
N ARG A 832 -4.70 26.84 -18.35
CA ARG A 832 -5.23 28.13 -18.80
C ARG A 832 -4.16 29.20 -19.09
N PRO A 833 -3.12 29.41 -18.25
CA PRO A 833 -2.11 30.44 -18.52
C PRO A 833 -1.33 30.23 -19.83
N PHE A 834 -1.26 28.98 -20.29
CA PHE A 834 -0.48 28.55 -21.45
C PHE A 834 -1.32 28.38 -22.71
N ILE A 835 -2.61 28.70 -22.68
CA ILE A 835 -3.51 28.60 -23.84
C ILE A 835 -4.24 29.92 -24.04
N LEU A 836 -3.98 30.58 -25.17
CA LEU A 836 -4.80 31.69 -25.63
C LEU A 836 -5.80 31.18 -26.66
N ARG A 837 -7.09 31.13 -26.31
CA ARG A 837 -8.16 30.68 -27.20
C ARG A 837 -9.26 31.73 -27.31
N ARG A 838 -9.49 32.23 -28.52
CA ARG A 838 -10.58 33.17 -28.84
C ARG A 838 -11.40 32.64 -29.99
N LYS A 839 -12.72 32.78 -29.89
CA LYS A 839 -13.62 32.36 -30.98
C LYS A 839 -13.90 33.50 -31.94
N LYS A 840 -14.22 33.15 -33.19
CA LYS A 840 -14.56 34.13 -34.23
C LYS A 840 -15.74 35.04 -33.84
N GLU A 841 -16.75 34.45 -33.20
CA GLU A 841 -17.95 35.12 -32.69
C GLU A 841 -17.65 36.12 -31.55
N ASP A 842 -16.59 35.88 -30.77
CA ASP A 842 -16.23 36.72 -29.63
C ASP A 842 -15.43 37.96 -30.07
N VAL A 843 -14.61 37.85 -31.12
CA VAL A 843 -13.61 38.89 -31.46
C VAL A 843 -13.72 39.48 -32.87
N ALA A 844 -14.48 38.88 -33.78
CA ALA A 844 -14.58 39.31 -35.17
C ALA A 844 -16.04 39.54 -35.59
N GLN A 845 -16.76 40.37 -34.84
CA GLN A 845 -18.19 40.68 -35.05
C GLN A 845 -18.49 41.36 -36.40
N GLU A 846 -17.47 41.90 -37.08
CA GLU A 846 -17.57 42.51 -38.41
C GLU A 846 -17.72 41.49 -39.56
N LEU A 847 -17.49 40.20 -39.32
CA LEU A 847 -17.60 39.18 -40.34
C LEU A 847 -19.06 38.71 -40.49
N PRO A 848 -19.57 38.54 -41.73
CA PRO A 848 -20.95 38.09 -41.92
C PRO A 848 -21.16 36.67 -41.35
N PRO A 849 -22.36 36.36 -40.82
CA PRO A 849 -22.66 35.06 -40.27
C PRO A 849 -22.62 33.97 -41.35
N LYS A 850 -22.08 32.80 -41.00
CA LYS A 850 -22.11 31.63 -41.89
C LYS A 850 -23.54 31.08 -41.99
N THR A 851 -24.09 31.07 -43.19
CA THR A 851 -25.39 30.42 -43.45
C THR A 851 -25.16 28.96 -43.86
N ILE A 852 -25.83 28.02 -43.16
CA ILE A 852 -25.77 26.59 -43.48
C ILE A 852 -27.11 26.16 -44.05
N ILE A 853 -27.12 25.74 -45.33
CA ILE A 853 -28.32 25.26 -46.03
C ILE A 853 -28.17 23.76 -46.26
N ILE A 854 -29.00 22.96 -45.60
CA ILE A 854 -29.00 21.50 -45.77
C ILE A 854 -29.93 21.15 -46.94
N ARG A 855 -29.36 20.54 -47.98
CA ARG A 855 -30.12 20.02 -49.13
C ARG A 855 -30.25 18.50 -49.01
N SER A 856 -31.46 18.04 -48.74
CA SER A 856 -31.80 16.62 -48.75
C SER A 856 -32.23 16.20 -50.15
N VAL A 857 -31.70 15.07 -50.63
CA VAL A 857 -32.08 14.46 -51.91
C VAL A 857 -32.43 12.99 -51.66
N GLU A 858 -33.51 12.53 -52.27
CA GLU A 858 -33.93 11.13 -52.17
C GLU A 858 -33.17 10.26 -53.19
N LEU A 859 -32.92 9.00 -52.82
CA LEU A 859 -32.41 8.01 -53.77
C LEU A 859 -33.63 7.42 -54.49
N GLU A 860 -33.67 7.57 -55.81
CA GLU A 860 -34.75 7.06 -56.65
C GLU A 860 -34.26 5.97 -57.60
N GLY A 861 -35.22 5.23 -58.16
CA GLY A 861 -34.99 4.23 -59.20
C GLY A 861 -33.89 3.22 -58.85
N SER A 862 -33.06 2.92 -59.83
CA SER A 862 -32.08 1.83 -59.70
C SER A 862 -30.91 2.15 -58.75
N GLN A 863 -30.69 3.43 -58.41
CA GLN A 863 -29.75 3.83 -57.35
C GLN A 863 -30.24 3.39 -55.96
N ARG A 864 -31.55 3.49 -55.69
CA ARG A 864 -32.16 3.00 -54.44
C ARG A 864 -32.06 1.48 -54.34
N ASP A 865 -32.36 0.78 -55.43
CA ASP A 865 -32.29 -0.68 -55.48
C ASP A 865 -30.86 -1.19 -55.24
N LEU A 866 -29.87 -0.51 -55.84
CA LEU A 866 -28.46 -0.79 -55.58
C LEU A 866 -28.11 -0.56 -54.11
N TYR A 867 -28.57 0.54 -53.52
CA TYR A 867 -28.32 0.85 -52.11
C TYR A 867 -28.87 -0.25 -51.18
N GLU A 868 -30.13 -0.64 -51.36
CA GLU A 868 -30.75 -1.69 -50.55
C GLU A 868 -30.07 -3.05 -50.75
N THR A 869 -29.68 -3.38 -51.97
CA THR A 869 -28.93 -4.60 -52.28
C THR A 869 -27.58 -4.62 -51.56
N VAL A 870 -26.83 -3.51 -51.62
CA VAL A 870 -25.55 -3.38 -50.92
C VAL A 870 -25.76 -3.41 -49.41
N ARG A 871 -26.81 -2.76 -48.89
CA ARG A 871 -27.14 -2.74 -47.46
C ARG A 871 -27.45 -4.12 -46.93
N ALA A 872 -28.31 -4.88 -47.61
CA ALA A 872 -28.66 -6.23 -47.20
C ALA A 872 -27.44 -7.17 -47.22
N ALA A 873 -26.63 -7.12 -48.28
CA ALA A 873 -25.42 -7.94 -48.40
C ALA A 873 -24.37 -7.59 -47.34
N MET A 874 -24.19 -6.30 -47.04
CA MET A 874 -23.24 -5.85 -46.03
C MET A 874 -23.74 -6.12 -44.61
N ASP A 875 -25.04 -5.99 -44.32
CA ASP A 875 -25.63 -6.34 -43.00
C ASP A 875 -25.41 -7.82 -42.68
N ALA A 876 -25.71 -8.71 -43.63
CA ALA A 876 -25.45 -10.15 -43.48
C ALA A 876 -23.96 -10.42 -43.20
N LYS A 877 -23.06 -9.86 -44.03
CA LYS A 877 -21.61 -10.01 -43.86
C LYS A 877 -21.10 -9.50 -42.49
N VAL A 878 -21.63 -8.37 -42.02
CA VAL A 878 -21.27 -7.80 -40.71
C VAL A 878 -21.75 -8.71 -39.58
N ARG A 879 -22.99 -9.22 -39.64
CA ARG A 879 -23.52 -10.15 -38.64
C ARG A 879 -22.71 -11.44 -38.57
N ASP A 880 -22.35 -12.02 -39.71
CA ASP A 880 -21.55 -13.25 -39.80
C ASP A 880 -20.13 -13.05 -39.23
N GLU A 881 -19.49 -11.92 -39.53
CA GLU A 881 -18.16 -11.59 -38.99
C GLU A 881 -18.20 -11.37 -37.47
N ILE A 882 -19.26 -10.72 -36.96
CA ILE A 882 -19.44 -10.51 -35.51
C ILE A 882 -19.69 -11.84 -34.80
N ALA A 883 -20.53 -12.71 -35.37
CA ALA A 883 -20.80 -14.03 -34.81
C ALA A 883 -19.55 -14.91 -34.77
N SER A 884 -18.67 -14.82 -35.79
CA SER A 884 -17.48 -15.67 -35.90
C SER A 884 -16.26 -15.15 -35.13
N ARG A 885 -16.03 -13.84 -35.05
CA ARG A 885 -14.79 -13.26 -34.49
C ARG A 885 -14.99 -12.31 -33.31
N GLY A 886 -16.24 -12.01 -32.96
CA GLY A 886 -16.60 -11.05 -31.92
C GLY A 886 -16.41 -9.60 -32.35
N PHE A 887 -17.22 -8.70 -31.79
CA PHE A 887 -17.34 -7.30 -32.20
C PHE A 887 -16.01 -6.54 -32.30
N ALA A 888 -15.10 -6.73 -31.34
CA ALA A 888 -13.82 -6.01 -31.30
C ALA A 888 -12.92 -6.30 -32.51
N ARG A 889 -13.02 -7.49 -33.11
CA ARG A 889 -12.21 -7.89 -34.28
C ARG A 889 -12.91 -7.65 -35.62
N SER A 890 -14.21 -7.32 -35.62
CA SER A 890 -15.02 -7.11 -36.83
C SER A 890 -15.06 -5.65 -37.32
N GLN A 891 -14.38 -4.71 -36.63
CA GLN A 891 -14.44 -3.27 -36.93
C GLN A 891 -14.09 -2.92 -38.38
N ILE A 892 -13.10 -3.59 -38.97
CA ILE A 892 -12.68 -3.35 -40.37
C ILE A 892 -13.81 -3.68 -41.34
N VAL A 893 -14.53 -4.78 -41.13
CA VAL A 893 -15.65 -5.20 -41.99
C VAL A 893 -16.83 -4.24 -41.88
N ILE A 894 -17.11 -3.73 -40.68
CA ILE A 894 -18.13 -2.71 -40.45
C ILE A 894 -17.78 -1.41 -41.18
N LEU A 895 -16.53 -0.96 -41.10
CA LEU A 895 -16.07 0.25 -41.80
C LEU A 895 -16.13 0.09 -43.32
N ASP A 896 -15.77 -1.08 -43.87
CA ASP A 896 -15.91 -1.39 -45.31
C ASP A 896 -17.38 -1.37 -45.76
N ALA A 897 -18.29 -1.93 -44.94
CA ALA A 897 -19.73 -1.91 -45.19
C ALA A 897 -20.27 -0.47 -45.26
N LEU A 898 -19.98 0.34 -44.24
CA LEU A 898 -20.39 1.75 -44.20
C LEU A 898 -19.78 2.56 -45.34
N LEU A 899 -18.52 2.30 -45.70
CA LEU A 899 -17.83 2.94 -46.82
C LEU A 899 -18.57 2.71 -48.13
N LYS A 900 -18.98 1.46 -48.42
CA LYS A 900 -19.72 1.11 -49.64
C LYS A 900 -21.09 1.77 -49.70
N LEU A 901 -21.82 1.80 -48.58
CA LEU A 901 -23.10 2.51 -48.50
C LEU A 901 -22.93 4.00 -48.79
N ARG A 902 -21.92 4.63 -48.17
CA ARG A 902 -21.59 6.05 -48.41
C ARG A 902 -21.21 6.31 -49.87
N GLN A 903 -20.53 5.38 -50.53
CA GLN A 903 -20.21 5.48 -51.96
C GLN A 903 -21.48 5.47 -52.82
N VAL A 904 -22.40 4.53 -52.62
CA VAL A 904 -23.66 4.48 -53.38
C VAL A 904 -24.48 5.76 -53.19
N CYS A 905 -24.52 6.31 -51.97
CA CYS A 905 -25.21 7.56 -51.70
C CYS A 905 -24.57 8.79 -52.37
N CYS A 906 -23.28 8.73 -52.72
CA CYS A 906 -22.61 9.81 -53.46
C CYS A 906 -22.82 9.66 -54.96
N ASP A 907 -22.44 8.51 -55.52
CA ASP A 907 -22.68 8.13 -56.91
C ASP A 907 -22.47 6.61 -57.06
N PRO A 908 -23.38 5.87 -57.73
CA PRO A 908 -23.28 4.42 -57.93
C PRO A 908 -21.92 3.97 -58.51
N ARG A 909 -21.33 4.77 -59.41
CA ARG A 909 -20.09 4.44 -60.11
C ARG A 909 -18.88 4.38 -59.19
N LEU A 910 -18.98 4.88 -57.96
CA LEU A 910 -17.92 4.80 -56.95
C LEU A 910 -17.75 3.39 -56.38
N VAL A 911 -18.76 2.53 -56.50
CA VAL A 911 -18.69 1.13 -56.06
C VAL A 911 -18.04 0.29 -57.16
N LYS A 912 -17.07 -0.56 -56.79
CA LYS A 912 -16.37 -1.50 -57.69
C LYS A 912 -17.24 -2.71 -58.10
N ALA A 913 -18.52 -2.50 -58.41
CA ALA A 913 -19.43 -3.53 -58.89
C ALA A 913 -19.82 -3.22 -60.34
N THR A 914 -19.80 -4.23 -61.21
CA THR A 914 -20.17 -4.08 -62.63
C THR A 914 -21.63 -3.64 -62.80
N ALA A 915 -22.52 -4.08 -61.91
CA ALA A 915 -23.92 -3.64 -61.86
C ALA A 915 -24.04 -2.14 -61.53
N ALA A 916 -23.17 -1.61 -60.67
CA ALA A 916 -23.23 -0.22 -60.24
C ALA A 916 -22.86 0.77 -61.36
N ARG A 917 -22.05 0.35 -62.34
CA ARG A 917 -21.72 1.16 -63.52
C ARG A 917 -22.88 1.30 -64.52
N LYS A 918 -23.90 0.47 -64.40
CA LYS A 918 -25.07 0.46 -65.29
C LYS A 918 -26.26 1.26 -64.73
N VAL A 919 -26.17 1.73 -63.49
CA VAL A 919 -27.19 2.55 -62.84
C VAL A 919 -27.14 3.96 -63.46
N PRO A 920 -28.22 4.44 -64.12
CA PRO A 920 -28.25 5.78 -64.71
C PRO A 920 -28.46 6.89 -63.67
N GLU A 921 -29.18 6.63 -62.58
CA GLU A 921 -29.53 7.64 -61.58
C GLU A 921 -28.31 8.04 -60.70
N ARG A 922 -28.13 9.34 -60.48
CA ARG A 922 -26.98 9.92 -59.75
C ARG A 922 -27.39 11.17 -58.95
N ALA A 923 -28.34 10.97 -58.03
CA ALA A 923 -29.11 12.02 -57.37
C ALA A 923 -28.31 13.24 -56.87
N LYS A 924 -27.19 13.04 -56.16
CA LYS A 924 -26.36 14.16 -55.66
C LYS A 924 -25.57 14.87 -56.74
N LEU A 925 -25.09 14.15 -57.75
CA LEU A 925 -24.36 14.75 -58.86
C LEU A 925 -25.31 15.59 -59.70
N ASP A 926 -26.50 15.07 -59.98
CA ASP A 926 -27.50 15.81 -60.77
C ASP A 926 -27.95 17.08 -60.03
N LEU A 927 -28.18 17.03 -58.72
CA LEU A 927 -28.46 18.21 -57.91
C LEU A 927 -27.32 19.23 -57.95
N LEU A 928 -26.07 18.79 -57.83
CA LEU A 928 -24.91 19.67 -57.92
C LEU A 928 -24.81 20.34 -59.29
N MET A 929 -25.01 19.58 -60.37
CA MET A 929 -24.96 20.09 -61.75
C MET A 929 -26.14 21.02 -62.08
N ALA A 930 -27.28 20.88 -61.41
CA ALA A 930 -28.38 21.84 -61.51
C ALA A 930 -28.07 23.17 -60.81
N MET A 931 -27.33 23.13 -59.69
CA MET A 931 -27.04 24.33 -58.89
C MET A 931 -25.83 25.12 -59.37
N LEU A 932 -24.77 24.47 -59.86
CA LEU A 932 -23.51 25.13 -60.17
C LEU A 932 -23.62 26.21 -61.27
N PRO A 933 -24.31 25.99 -62.40
CA PRO A 933 -24.41 27.00 -63.45
C PRO A 933 -25.01 28.32 -62.97
N GLU A 934 -26.13 28.26 -62.24
CA GLU A 934 -26.78 29.46 -61.67
C GLU A 934 -25.85 30.23 -60.73
N LEU A 935 -25.11 29.52 -59.86
CA LEU A 935 -24.16 30.15 -58.95
C LEU A 935 -23.00 30.83 -59.69
N VAL A 936 -22.52 30.22 -60.77
CA VAL A 936 -21.42 30.76 -61.59
C VAL A 936 -21.90 31.96 -62.40
N ASP A 937 -23.11 31.92 -62.96
CA ASP A 937 -23.72 33.03 -63.71
C ASP A 937 -23.99 34.25 -62.81
N GLU A 938 -24.29 34.03 -61.53
CA GLU A 938 -24.36 35.07 -60.50
C GLU A 938 -22.97 35.65 -60.11
N GLY A 939 -21.89 35.16 -60.71
CA GLY A 939 -20.51 35.59 -60.42
C GLY A 939 -19.95 35.03 -59.11
N ARG A 940 -20.55 33.98 -58.53
CA ARG A 940 -20.05 33.38 -57.28
C ARG A 940 -18.88 32.45 -57.55
N LYS A 941 -17.90 32.50 -56.65
CA LYS A 941 -16.81 31.51 -56.59
C LYS A 941 -17.21 30.36 -55.68
N VAL A 942 -17.10 29.12 -56.18
CA VAL A 942 -17.62 27.93 -55.48
C VAL A 942 -16.50 26.95 -55.13
N LEU A 943 -16.48 26.53 -53.86
CA LEU A 943 -15.62 25.45 -53.37
C LEU A 943 -16.42 24.16 -53.25
N VAL A 944 -15.96 23.09 -53.89
CA VAL A 944 -16.62 21.77 -53.84
C VAL A 944 -15.70 20.77 -53.16
N PHE A 945 -16.13 20.25 -52.00
CA PHE A 945 -15.36 19.30 -51.22
C PHE A 945 -15.88 17.87 -51.37
N SER A 946 -14.98 16.91 -51.50
CA SER A 946 -15.31 15.48 -51.49
C SER A 946 -14.31 14.64 -50.68
N GLN A 947 -14.79 13.59 -50.02
CA GLN A 947 -13.93 12.57 -49.42
C GLN A 947 -13.36 11.59 -50.45
N PHE A 948 -14.02 11.47 -51.62
CA PHE A 948 -13.65 10.55 -52.68
C PHE A 948 -13.09 11.33 -53.87
N THR A 949 -11.80 11.14 -54.18
CA THR A 949 -11.18 11.73 -55.38
C THR A 949 -11.82 11.23 -56.66
N SER A 950 -12.30 9.98 -56.67
CA SER A 950 -13.09 9.44 -57.78
C SER A 950 -14.41 10.18 -57.98
N MET A 951 -15.02 10.75 -56.93
CA MET A 951 -16.20 11.60 -57.09
C MET A 951 -15.83 12.95 -57.70
N LEU A 952 -14.67 13.51 -57.33
CA LEU A 952 -14.17 14.73 -57.98
C LEU A 952 -13.97 14.50 -59.47
N ALA A 953 -13.35 13.38 -59.87
CA ALA A 953 -13.19 13.03 -61.28
C ALA A 953 -14.54 12.89 -62.04
N LEU A 954 -15.60 12.42 -61.38
CA LEU A 954 -16.95 12.39 -61.98
C LEU A 954 -17.53 13.80 -62.14
N ILE A 955 -17.25 14.71 -61.20
CA ILE A 955 -17.67 16.11 -61.27
C ILE A 955 -16.88 16.85 -62.37
N GLU A 956 -15.56 16.66 -62.43
CA GLU A 956 -14.68 17.20 -63.48
C GLU A 956 -15.23 16.90 -64.88
N HIS A 957 -15.57 15.65 -65.14
CA HIS A 957 -16.13 15.23 -66.44
C HIS A 957 -17.45 15.92 -66.79
N GLU A 958 -18.30 16.22 -65.81
CA GLU A 958 -19.56 16.94 -66.07
C GLU A 958 -19.31 18.45 -66.25
N LEU A 959 -18.37 19.04 -65.50
CA LEU A 959 -17.95 20.44 -65.69
C LEU A 959 -17.32 20.67 -67.06
N ASP A 960 -16.48 19.72 -67.53
CA ASP A 960 -15.88 19.74 -68.86
C ASP A 960 -16.96 19.74 -69.96
N LYS A 961 -18.00 18.90 -69.81
CA LYS A 961 -19.14 18.87 -70.76
C LYS A 961 -19.93 20.17 -70.77
N MET A 962 -20.07 20.81 -69.62
CA MET A 962 -20.78 22.09 -69.48
C MET A 962 -19.91 23.30 -69.87
N GLY A 963 -18.62 23.10 -70.11
CA GLY A 963 -17.68 24.17 -70.46
C GLY A 963 -17.38 25.13 -69.29
N ILE A 964 -17.57 24.69 -68.05
CA ILE A 964 -17.31 25.52 -66.87
C ILE A 964 -15.87 25.32 -66.42
N ALA A 965 -15.08 26.39 -66.37
CA ALA A 965 -13.69 26.32 -65.95
C ALA A 965 -13.56 25.96 -64.45
N TYR A 966 -12.59 25.13 -64.12
CA TYR A 966 -12.30 24.73 -62.74
C TYR A 966 -10.81 24.47 -62.53
N VAL A 967 -10.44 24.33 -61.27
CA VAL A 967 -9.14 23.78 -60.82
C VAL A 967 -9.37 22.72 -59.77
N THR A 968 -8.42 21.79 -59.65
CA THR A 968 -8.52 20.66 -58.73
C THR A 968 -7.29 20.58 -57.80
N LEU A 969 -7.55 20.33 -56.52
CA LEU A 969 -6.53 20.03 -55.52
C LEU A 969 -6.80 18.67 -54.85
N THR A 970 -5.95 17.69 -55.14
CA THR A 970 -5.96 16.37 -54.51
C THR A 970 -4.61 16.06 -53.82
N GLY A 971 -4.51 14.89 -53.18
CA GLY A 971 -3.26 14.41 -52.62
C GLY A 971 -2.17 14.18 -53.67
N ASP A 972 -2.56 13.90 -54.92
CA ASP A 972 -1.66 13.61 -56.04
C ASP A 972 -1.18 14.89 -56.76
N THR A 973 -1.76 16.05 -56.41
CA THR A 973 -1.34 17.34 -56.96
C THR A 973 0.06 17.69 -56.45
N VAL A 974 1.04 17.64 -57.35
CA VAL A 974 2.45 17.99 -57.09
C VAL A 974 2.60 19.50 -56.94
N ASP A 975 2.17 20.26 -57.96
CA ASP A 975 2.15 21.71 -57.92
C ASP A 975 0.81 22.22 -57.38
N ARG A 976 0.79 22.49 -56.07
CA ARG A 976 -0.39 22.99 -55.38
C ARG A 976 -0.57 24.51 -55.55
N GLU A 977 0.49 25.23 -55.90
CA GLU A 977 0.47 26.70 -55.95
C GLU A 977 -0.37 27.20 -57.11
N VAL A 978 -0.14 26.65 -58.30
CA VAL A 978 -0.85 27.04 -59.53
C VAL A 978 -2.38 26.96 -59.37
N PRO A 979 -3.00 25.84 -58.97
CA PRO A 979 -4.46 25.79 -58.84
C PRO A 979 -5.00 26.77 -57.79
N ILE A 980 -4.30 26.99 -56.68
CA ILE A 980 -4.72 27.93 -55.62
C ILE A 980 -4.71 29.36 -56.14
N ARG A 981 -3.59 29.78 -56.77
CA ARG A 981 -3.45 31.13 -57.32
C ARG A 981 -4.53 31.43 -58.35
N ARG A 982 -4.73 30.53 -59.33
CA ARG A 982 -5.72 30.72 -60.40
C ARG A 982 -7.14 30.96 -59.85
N PHE A 983 -7.53 30.26 -58.78
CA PHE A 983 -8.82 30.48 -58.14
C PHE A 983 -8.89 31.79 -57.34
N GLN A 984 -7.85 32.10 -56.56
CA GLN A 984 -7.78 33.34 -55.77
C GLN A 984 -7.83 34.58 -56.67
N ASP A 985 -7.06 34.57 -57.76
CA ASP A 985 -7.01 35.63 -58.78
C ASP A 985 -8.31 35.73 -59.59
N GLY A 986 -9.17 34.71 -59.52
CA GLY A 986 -10.48 34.69 -60.16
C GLY A 986 -10.48 34.27 -61.62
N GLU A 987 -9.43 33.59 -62.07
CA GLU A 987 -9.37 33.01 -63.41
C GLU A 987 -10.39 31.88 -63.63
N VAL A 988 -10.79 31.21 -62.55
CA VAL A 988 -11.72 30.08 -62.58
C VAL A 988 -12.78 30.20 -61.49
N PRO A 989 -14.06 29.87 -61.78
CA PRO A 989 -15.16 30.02 -60.83
C PRO A 989 -15.29 28.86 -59.82
N ILE A 990 -14.75 27.67 -60.13
CA ILE A 990 -14.93 26.46 -59.33
C ILE A 990 -13.59 25.89 -58.87
N PHE A 991 -13.51 25.53 -57.59
CA PHE A 991 -12.38 24.79 -57.01
C PHE A 991 -12.83 23.44 -56.44
N LEU A 992 -12.37 22.35 -57.04
CA LEU A 992 -12.59 20.99 -56.58
C LEU A 992 -11.50 20.57 -55.59
N ILE A 993 -11.88 20.21 -54.37
CA ILE A 993 -10.92 19.98 -53.29
C ILE A 993 -11.19 18.64 -52.61
N SER A 994 -10.19 17.78 -52.54
CA SER A 994 -10.29 16.58 -51.69
C SER A 994 -10.19 16.99 -50.22
N LEU A 995 -11.04 16.43 -49.35
CA LEU A 995 -11.10 16.83 -47.94
C LEU A 995 -9.75 16.72 -47.21
N LYS A 996 -8.92 15.73 -47.56
CA LYS A 996 -7.58 15.59 -46.99
C LYS A 996 -6.59 16.65 -47.49
N ALA A 997 -6.70 17.06 -48.75
CA ALA A 997 -5.81 18.09 -49.31
C ALA A 997 -6.21 19.51 -48.89
N GLY A 998 -7.51 19.76 -48.70
CA GLY A 998 -8.04 21.06 -48.25
C GLY A 998 -8.09 21.25 -46.74
N GLY A 999 -8.18 20.17 -45.95
CA GLY A 999 -8.32 20.23 -44.49
C GLY A 999 -7.06 20.59 -43.70
N VAL A 1000 -6.08 21.22 -44.33
CA VAL A 1000 -4.73 21.47 -43.78
C VAL A 1000 -4.35 22.96 -43.90
N GLY A 1001 -5.33 23.85 -43.69
CA GLY A 1001 -5.12 25.30 -43.46
C GLY A 1001 -4.93 26.17 -44.71
N LEU A 1002 -5.34 25.70 -45.89
CA LEU A 1002 -5.25 26.44 -47.16
C LEU A 1002 -6.32 27.52 -47.35
#